data_AF-A0A0S4M5B6-F1
#
_entry.id   AF-A0A0S4M5B6-F1
#
_cell.length_a   1.000
_cell.length_b   1.000
_cell.length_c   1.000
_cell.angle_alpha   90.00
_cell.angle_beta   90.00
_cell.angle_gamma   90.00
#
_symmetry.space_group_name_H-M   'P 1'
#
loop_
_entity.id
_entity.type
_entity.pdbx_description
1 polymer ?
#
loop_
_entity_poly.entity_id
_entity_poly.type
_entity_poly.pdbx_seq_one_letter_code
_entity_poly.pdbx_strand_id
1 'polypeptide(L)'
;MCTYHSRNNFTVKVIDENKTIKAENEDDITHTYYQDQYIIKNQKVDYRVDIIPKDVLAGCYLGFHIYNDICQDDNYQERLLPPDIFKVTKSDEPSLLSISKSSDTEQSSISCPIKRKFIEHGPLSIALSPKIIDLKQRIGNENEIKKNISLNSYTRSSLWHTKTDSIIVYRYAIKKINIDSNKSFENYVLEKMARAIKKRGVDLLKYSIDLSPTYSNVRKYTLEKLSLLLNEDLLDVDILITPGMSVSDLRNSCISNKIFLKKTREYCKKITENILSTPDNFLSCIFQRHIAFNQKNSLDSTNTKIRFSPRKDKFLPKLKELIVDTISNLPRSIIYEIENLDQSNIVNALFSDVHGALISKSSIKNLNSFFNLNKNKFVNIKFDNNLNSLNDLLDKIGNLVRTSCIFHEVVFLPGESTVEQLSKYLLSDIYGISSKFHKKIKLSAQNILKHQESSDFIYLKSNHTKSIAINTTDREELQIPKEYLISSRLINIKMKKIETNDNYEHVIKEFNLNSYRRINLFSMDIRSNIYEDAIKKIDIDNDYQFKNRALDELGTYIISRGFTKLPLNLSQTYSNVSKYILDKISPHINDIMITTDVLITPGISLLDIRYKYISNIVFFDKLHKKCEEIVKNIHPIPNNYFLSIIQSIINFGSTERLVITHKKNKLCQEVKLLIIETISNLPNKIIHELKKLKQSEIVNGLFANIHGVYLSKSLIRNIQLLFNSNKLPNNDHIDNLELINNLLTKLFCQVKRSTILHEGKIFFPGESTAKLLSKYLLLDMYYIPFKLRTKLKHQKHINDSILESNYKKNSVTNIRNKIESSLSKNTILVPQKKSKWNYDLIPSLNIYELAISMINIDKGNFEDYFIDKVNHYSLIKEYISKKEKINIDLSTTYSRIKNHISKIFKPFLKEIDKETKEKVRPTPGMTVGELRLAYILNEKFFDKFRKFCNEVINSIRSSYDNTLTDMIQYHVCLEKETDKAIRIDKKTRIALRKDITNLLIRNISNAPEIILGTIKLIPNSKFVDEWFSNLHDIYVDNASLLKAKSVFNTVQEKVIKDPLLSESVDKVSLNIINKIKKTKNINTIINNHIICKKTSIHNYIRKLVREDLPSLKGELRNTIMIMRNDKIEIADQKIRDEIFDKLGSNMIKTTIKSYKKLCLERCKAHKSKMENKKL
;
A
#
# COMPACT_ATOMS: atom_id res chain seq x y z
N MET A 1 -31.43 43.62 -20.55
CA MET A 1 -31.22 44.88 -19.79
C MET A 1 -29.73 45.15 -19.67
N CYS A 2 -29.34 46.43 -19.61
CA CYS A 2 -28.00 46.94 -19.28
C CYS A 2 -26.81 46.26 -19.99
N THR A 3 -26.65 46.61 -21.26
CA THR A 3 -25.38 46.51 -21.99
C THR A 3 -24.35 47.52 -21.48
N TYR A 4 -23.07 47.30 -21.79
CA TYR A 4 -22.12 48.40 -22.00
C TYR A 4 -21.28 48.12 -23.25
N HIS A 5 -21.24 49.08 -24.18
CA HIS A 5 -20.39 49.03 -25.36
C HIS A 5 -19.10 49.81 -25.13
N SER A 6 -18.03 49.38 -25.79
CA SER A 6 -17.07 50.31 -26.40
C SER A 6 -16.71 49.79 -27.78
N ARG A 7 -16.59 50.70 -28.75
CA ARG A 7 -16.46 50.41 -30.18
C ARG A 7 -15.77 51.58 -30.85
N ASN A 8 -14.66 51.34 -31.54
CA ASN A 8 -14.47 51.73 -32.94
C ASN A 8 -13.06 51.39 -33.44
N ASN A 9 -12.96 51.21 -34.75
CA ASN A 9 -11.70 51.05 -35.47
C ASN A 9 -11.13 52.43 -35.81
N PHE A 10 -9.83 52.51 -36.08
CA PHE A 10 -9.31 53.40 -37.11
C PHE A 10 -8.16 52.72 -37.87
N THR A 11 -7.88 53.21 -39.07
CA THR A 11 -7.21 52.45 -40.14
C THR A 11 -6.07 53.26 -40.74
N VAL A 12 -4.89 52.62 -40.85
CA VAL A 12 -3.76 52.93 -41.78
C VAL A 12 -3.32 54.40 -41.93
N LYS A 13 -2.03 54.65 -41.61
CA LYS A 13 -1.12 55.23 -42.61
C LYS A 13 0.34 54.82 -42.38
N VAL A 14 1.08 54.78 -43.48
CA VAL A 14 2.52 54.52 -43.55
C VAL A 14 3.25 55.86 -43.54
N ILE A 15 4.38 55.94 -42.82
CA ILE A 15 5.47 56.88 -43.08
C ILE A 15 6.77 56.08 -42.93
N ASP A 16 7.61 56.12 -43.97
CA ASP A 16 9.02 55.74 -43.92
C ASP A 16 9.82 56.82 -43.18
N GLU A 17 10.91 56.46 -42.48
CA GLU A 17 12.17 57.17 -42.73
C GLU A 17 13.41 56.41 -42.26
N ASN A 18 14.46 56.55 -43.07
CA ASN A 18 15.77 55.92 -42.86
C ASN A 18 16.57 56.63 -41.76
N LYS A 19 17.42 55.87 -41.06
CA LYS A 19 18.85 56.23 -40.99
C LYS A 19 19.76 55.03 -40.74
N THR A 20 20.72 54.88 -41.64
CA THR A 20 21.87 53.97 -41.55
C THR A 20 22.99 54.62 -40.73
N ILE A 21 23.97 53.82 -40.28
CA ILE A 21 25.41 53.99 -40.60
C ILE A 21 26.28 52.93 -39.87
N LYS A 22 26.98 52.11 -40.67
CA LYS A 22 28.33 51.51 -40.49
C LYS A 22 28.70 50.67 -39.24
N ALA A 23 29.71 49.79 -39.27
CA ALA A 23 30.36 49.00 -40.36
C ALA A 23 31.38 48.01 -39.71
N GLU A 24 32.10 47.25 -40.55
CA GLU A 24 33.39 46.56 -40.30
C GLU A 24 33.37 45.32 -39.37
N ASN A 25 34.09 44.22 -39.63
CA ASN A 25 34.84 43.72 -40.81
C ASN A 25 34.95 42.16 -40.67
N GLU A 26 34.65 41.32 -41.67
CA GLU A 26 35.45 40.82 -42.82
C GLU A 26 36.16 39.45 -42.56
N ASP A 27 36.72 38.84 -43.62
CA ASP A 27 37.36 37.51 -43.74
C ASP A 27 36.44 36.27 -43.48
N ASP A 28 35.94 35.44 -44.41
CA ASP A 28 36.20 35.05 -45.84
C ASP A 28 37.01 33.73 -46.06
N ILE A 29 36.86 33.13 -47.26
CA ILE A 29 37.63 31.99 -47.85
C ILE A 29 37.26 30.58 -47.27
N THR A 30 37.01 29.47 -48.02
CA THR A 30 37.20 29.08 -49.45
C THR A 30 36.04 28.22 -50.04
N HIS A 31 36.02 28.08 -51.37
CA HIS A 31 35.16 27.14 -52.16
C HIS A 31 35.57 25.65 -52.11
N THR A 32 34.64 24.74 -52.45
CA THR A 32 34.65 23.82 -53.64
C THR A 32 33.57 22.71 -53.52
N TYR A 33 33.33 21.83 -54.52
CA TYR A 33 32.63 22.03 -55.82
C TYR A 33 32.16 20.62 -56.34
N TYR A 34 31.35 20.55 -57.42
CA TYR A 34 30.86 19.32 -58.12
C TYR A 34 29.87 18.40 -57.36
N GLN A 35 29.00 17.61 -58.01
CA GLN A 35 28.12 17.87 -59.18
C GLN A 35 27.02 16.77 -59.30
N ASP A 36 25.96 17.10 -60.06
CA ASP A 36 25.17 16.22 -60.97
C ASP A 36 24.17 15.10 -60.55
N GLN A 37 23.02 15.21 -61.25
CA GLN A 37 22.19 14.16 -61.88
C GLN A 37 21.06 13.39 -61.13
N TYR A 38 19.85 13.94 -61.26
CA TYR A 38 18.74 13.40 -62.09
C TYR A 38 18.29 11.91 -61.95
N ILE A 39 17.03 11.65 -61.50
CA ILE A 39 15.86 11.32 -62.37
C ILE A 39 14.58 10.81 -61.62
N ILE A 40 13.50 11.58 -61.78
CA ILE A 40 12.08 11.22 -62.02
C ILE A 40 11.52 9.86 -61.50
N LYS A 41 10.53 9.92 -60.59
CA LYS A 41 9.11 9.54 -60.86
C LYS A 41 8.15 9.81 -59.68
N ASN A 42 7.40 10.91 -59.78
CA ASN A 42 6.21 11.16 -58.97
C ASN A 42 4.99 10.47 -59.60
N GLN A 43 4.17 9.79 -58.79
CA GLN A 43 2.82 9.37 -59.17
C GLN A 43 1.82 9.95 -58.17
N LYS A 44 1.00 10.91 -58.62
CA LYS A 44 -0.11 11.45 -57.81
C LYS A 44 -1.25 10.43 -57.78
N VAL A 45 -1.91 10.33 -56.62
CA VAL A 45 -3.29 9.83 -56.51
C VAL A 45 -4.02 10.78 -55.55
N ASP A 46 -5.07 11.43 -56.05
CA ASP A 46 -5.93 12.29 -55.24
C ASP A 46 -6.78 11.47 -54.27
N TYR A 47 -7.09 12.04 -53.10
CA TYR A 47 -8.30 11.69 -52.35
C TYR A 47 -9.05 12.96 -51.97
N ARG A 48 -10.34 13.00 -52.31
CA ARG A 48 -11.23 14.13 -52.08
C ARG A 48 -11.53 14.29 -50.59
N VAL A 49 -11.83 15.54 -50.20
CA VAL A 49 -12.42 15.87 -48.90
C VAL A 49 -13.94 15.99 -49.10
N ASP A 50 -14.69 15.00 -48.63
CA ASP A 50 -16.14 15.13 -48.48
C ASP A 50 -16.49 15.66 -47.07
N ILE A 51 -17.52 16.50 -47.02
CA ILE A 51 -18.01 17.21 -45.82
C ILE A 51 -19.31 16.52 -45.33
N ILE A 52 -19.94 17.01 -44.25
CA ILE A 52 -21.31 16.73 -43.74
C ILE A 52 -21.35 15.71 -42.56
N PRO A 53 -22.06 15.98 -41.43
CA PRO A 53 -22.48 17.26 -40.84
C PRO A 53 -22.16 17.35 -39.32
N LYS A 54 -22.83 18.26 -38.61
CA LYS A 54 -22.93 18.29 -37.14
C LYS A 54 -24.27 17.73 -36.63
N ASP A 55 -24.29 17.51 -35.31
CA ASP A 55 -25.46 17.42 -34.39
C ASP A 55 -26.40 16.21 -34.49
N VAL A 56 -26.44 15.41 -33.41
CA VAL A 56 -27.63 14.87 -32.71
C VAL A 56 -27.19 14.44 -31.29
N LEU A 57 -28.11 14.43 -30.32
CA LEU A 57 -27.86 14.30 -28.88
C LEU A 57 -27.73 12.85 -28.33
N ALA A 58 -27.18 12.81 -27.11
CA ALA A 58 -26.99 11.74 -26.12
C ALA A 58 -27.85 10.45 -26.16
N GLY A 59 -27.24 9.31 -25.76
CA GLY A 59 -27.96 8.06 -25.43
C GLY A 59 -27.13 6.95 -24.76
N CYS A 60 -27.35 6.72 -23.46
CA CYS A 60 -27.21 5.45 -22.70
C CYS A 60 -25.84 4.70 -22.60
N TYR A 61 -25.08 5.03 -21.55
CA TYR A 61 -24.60 4.14 -20.47
C TYR A 61 -24.35 2.62 -20.68
N LEU A 62 -23.13 2.18 -20.30
CA LEU A 62 -22.77 0.98 -19.48
C LEU A 62 -21.23 0.89 -19.40
N GLY A 63 -20.54 0.66 -18.28
CA GLY A 63 -20.94 0.61 -16.86
C GLY A 63 -19.86 -0.09 -16.00
N PHE A 64 -19.16 0.65 -15.13
CA PHE A 64 -18.19 0.10 -14.16
C PHE A 64 -18.22 0.85 -12.82
N HIS A 65 -18.01 0.14 -11.72
CA HIS A 65 -18.19 0.66 -10.36
C HIS A 65 -17.02 1.51 -9.87
N ILE A 66 -17.33 2.65 -9.26
CA ILE A 66 -16.42 3.44 -8.43
C ILE A 66 -16.74 3.16 -6.96
N TYR A 67 -15.72 2.91 -6.15
CA TYR A 67 -15.83 3.00 -4.69
C TYR A 67 -15.63 4.46 -4.28
N ASN A 68 -16.69 5.12 -3.80
CA ASN A 68 -16.64 6.43 -3.15
C ASN A 68 -17.33 6.32 -1.78
N ASP A 69 -16.63 6.73 -0.73
CA ASP A 69 -17.11 7.04 0.64
C ASP A 69 -15.86 7.28 1.51
N ILE A 70 -15.72 8.29 2.41
CA ILE A 70 -16.60 9.41 2.82
C ILE A 70 -15.72 10.66 3.05
N CYS A 71 -16.18 11.82 2.56
CA CYS A 71 -15.91 13.20 3.00
C CYS A 71 -16.60 14.13 1.96
N GLN A 72 -17.48 15.08 2.29
CA GLN A 72 -17.92 15.64 3.57
C GLN A 72 -19.45 15.86 3.54
N ASP A 73 -20.11 16.00 4.69
CA ASP A 73 -20.85 17.24 5.03
C ASP A 73 -21.44 17.20 6.45
N ASP A 74 -21.36 18.33 7.16
CA ASP A 74 -21.98 18.56 8.46
C ASP A 74 -23.28 19.36 8.26
N ASN A 75 -24.44 18.70 8.33
CA ASN A 75 -25.74 19.39 8.39
C ASN A 75 -26.83 18.51 9.03
N TYR A 76 -26.81 18.42 10.35
CA TYR A 76 -27.92 17.85 11.14
C TYR A 76 -28.76 18.98 11.76
N GLN A 77 -29.93 19.24 11.17
CA GLN A 77 -31.05 19.78 11.92
C GLN A 77 -31.74 18.65 12.68
N GLU A 78 -32.29 18.96 13.85
CA GLU A 78 -33.09 18.05 14.64
C GLU A 78 -34.41 17.71 13.90
N ARG A 79 -34.85 16.44 13.95
CA ARG A 79 -36.30 16.12 13.98
C ARG A 79 -36.59 14.66 14.38
N LEU A 80 -37.40 14.56 15.43
CA LEU A 80 -38.40 13.53 15.74
C LEU A 80 -37.92 12.11 16.11
N LEU A 81 -38.18 11.76 17.36
CA LEU A 81 -38.19 10.41 17.92
C LEU A 81 -39.51 9.68 17.55
N PRO A 82 -39.49 8.35 17.31
CA PRO A 82 -40.62 7.46 17.58
C PRO A 82 -40.70 7.12 19.09
N PRO A 83 -41.84 6.61 19.60
CA PRO A 83 -42.28 6.90 20.97
C PRO A 83 -41.75 5.98 22.09
N ASP A 84 -41.87 6.47 23.32
CA ASP A 84 -41.60 5.76 24.58
C ASP A 84 -42.41 4.47 24.74
N ILE A 85 -41.75 3.43 25.31
CA ILE A 85 -42.39 2.21 25.80
C ILE A 85 -42.05 2.00 27.28
N PHE A 86 -42.36 2.99 28.11
CA PHE A 86 -42.42 2.84 29.56
C PHE A 86 -43.78 3.33 30.07
N LYS A 87 -44.71 2.38 30.24
CA LYS A 87 -46.02 2.66 30.85
C LYS A 87 -45.86 2.80 32.37
N VAL A 88 -46.06 4.02 32.85
CA VAL A 88 -46.16 4.36 34.28
C VAL A 88 -47.44 3.76 34.89
N THR A 89 -47.35 3.25 36.12
CA THR A 89 -48.49 3.16 37.04
C THR A 89 -48.42 4.26 38.10
N LYS A 90 -49.59 4.88 38.34
CA LYS A 90 -49.92 5.91 39.34
C LYS A 90 -49.99 5.31 40.77
N SER A 91 -50.01 6.05 41.88
CA SER A 91 -49.85 7.50 42.22
C SER A 91 -49.30 7.60 43.68
N ASP A 92 -49.16 8.70 44.44
CA ASP A 92 -50.01 9.88 44.73
C ASP A 92 -49.22 11.18 45.06
N GLU A 93 -49.94 12.31 45.07
CA GLU A 93 -49.54 13.69 45.43
C GLU A 93 -49.78 14.01 46.93
N PRO A 94 -49.46 15.20 47.52
CA PRO A 94 -49.01 16.51 46.97
C PRO A 94 -47.65 16.97 47.61
N SER A 95 -47.25 18.22 47.96
CA SER A 95 -47.86 19.57 48.01
C SER A 95 -46.87 20.76 48.04
N LEU A 96 -47.22 21.83 47.31
CA LEU A 96 -47.17 23.28 47.66
C LEU A 96 -45.92 23.97 48.30
N LEU A 97 -45.23 24.75 47.45
CA LEU A 97 -45.03 26.23 47.51
C LEU A 97 -44.70 27.02 48.82
N SER A 98 -43.52 27.67 48.85
CA SER A 98 -43.23 29.10 49.23
C SER A 98 -41.72 29.40 48.98
N ILE A 99 -41.21 30.55 48.45
CA ILE A 99 -41.35 32.01 48.76
C ILE A 99 -40.63 32.35 50.10
N SER A 100 -39.67 33.29 50.25
CA SER A 100 -39.15 34.42 49.44
C SER A 100 -37.68 34.88 49.76
N LYS A 101 -37.24 35.96 49.08
CA LYS A 101 -36.26 37.07 49.36
C LYS A 101 -35.83 37.28 50.84
N SER A 102 -34.74 37.99 51.23
CA SER A 102 -34.00 39.19 50.69
C SER A 102 -32.56 39.25 51.29
N SER A 103 -31.47 39.64 50.60
CA SER A 103 -30.90 40.98 50.26
C SER A 103 -30.08 41.69 51.37
N ASP A 104 -29.14 42.56 50.93
CA ASP A 104 -28.50 43.70 51.66
C ASP A 104 -27.35 43.38 52.67
N THR A 105 -26.34 44.25 52.96
CA THR A 105 -25.42 45.04 52.08
C THR A 105 -24.05 45.30 52.79
N GLU A 106 -23.22 46.24 52.28
CA GLU A 106 -22.07 46.94 52.92
C GLU A 106 -20.65 46.29 52.96
N GLN A 107 -19.55 47.04 53.16
CA GLN A 107 -18.94 48.05 52.27
C GLN A 107 -17.50 48.47 52.69
N SER A 108 -16.48 48.15 51.86
CA SER A 108 -15.11 48.75 51.86
C SER A 108 -14.22 48.46 53.12
N SER A 109 -12.94 48.86 53.27
CA SER A 109 -11.97 49.56 52.40
C SER A 109 -10.47 49.32 52.80
N ILE A 110 -9.58 49.33 51.79
CA ILE A 110 -8.22 49.98 51.76
C ILE A 110 -7.00 49.48 52.60
N SER A 111 -5.84 49.47 51.90
CA SER A 111 -4.42 49.67 52.31
C SER A 111 -3.46 48.50 52.65
N CYS A 112 -2.24 48.68 52.11
CA CYS A 112 -0.93 48.06 52.41
C CYS A 112 -0.13 49.08 53.28
N PRO A 113 0.96 48.73 54.02
CA PRO A 113 2.16 48.10 53.44
C PRO A 113 3.07 47.23 54.34
N ILE A 114 4.23 46.87 53.77
CA ILE A 114 5.26 45.93 54.21
C ILE A 114 6.17 46.46 55.33
N LYS A 115 6.54 45.60 56.31
CA LYS A 115 7.93 45.44 56.80
C LYS A 115 8.16 44.07 57.45
N ARG A 116 9.44 43.65 57.53
CA ARG A 116 9.88 42.28 57.89
C ARG A 116 10.52 42.22 59.29
N LYS A 117 10.41 41.07 59.96
CA LYS A 117 11.59 40.30 60.41
C LYS A 117 11.23 38.80 60.55
N PHE A 118 12.26 37.96 60.69
CA PHE A 118 12.18 36.49 60.64
C PHE A 118 11.91 35.88 62.02
N ILE A 119 11.34 34.66 62.05
CA ILE A 119 11.98 33.44 62.59
C ILE A 119 11.23 32.19 62.10
N GLU A 120 11.85 31.04 62.30
CA GLU A 120 11.64 29.71 61.70
C GLU A 120 10.25 29.07 61.87
N HIS A 121 9.86 28.27 60.87
CA HIS A 121 8.89 27.18 61.03
C HIS A 121 9.40 25.89 60.38
N GLY A 122 9.57 24.85 61.20
CA GLY A 122 9.77 23.47 60.74
C GLY A 122 8.48 22.82 60.23
N PRO A 123 8.56 21.64 59.59
CA PRO A 123 7.42 21.05 58.87
C PRO A 123 6.43 20.35 59.80
N LEU A 124 5.18 20.80 59.82
CA LEU A 124 4.06 20.07 60.43
C LEU A 124 3.42 19.11 59.42
N SER A 125 3.70 17.82 59.58
CA SER A 125 3.03 16.75 58.84
C SER A 125 1.64 16.48 59.41
N ILE A 126 0.60 16.65 58.59
CA ILE A 126 -0.73 16.11 58.89
C ILE A 126 -0.89 14.79 58.12
N ALA A 127 -0.88 13.68 58.85
CA ALA A 127 -1.03 12.35 58.28
C ALA A 127 -2.49 12.09 57.88
N LEU A 128 -2.74 11.89 56.59
CA LEU A 128 -4.02 11.34 56.11
C LEU A 128 -4.03 9.83 56.33
N SER A 129 -4.69 9.39 57.40
CA SER A 129 -4.87 7.99 57.76
C SER A 129 -5.55 7.20 56.63
N PRO A 130 -4.95 6.13 56.10
CA PRO A 130 -5.63 5.26 55.15
C PRO A 130 -6.74 4.49 55.88
N LYS A 131 -8.00 4.72 55.51
CA LYS A 131 -9.10 3.80 55.87
C LYS A 131 -8.86 2.48 55.13
N ILE A 132 -8.19 1.55 55.79
CA ILE A 132 -8.16 0.14 55.40
C ILE A 132 -9.59 -0.38 55.56
N ILE A 133 -10.31 -0.51 54.44
CA ILE A 133 -11.55 -1.29 54.39
C ILE A 133 -11.12 -2.74 54.39
N ASP A 134 -11.19 -3.36 55.56
CA ASP A 134 -10.78 -4.74 55.79
C ASP A 134 -11.77 -5.70 55.12
N LEU A 135 -11.53 -6.00 53.83
CA LEU A 135 -12.43 -6.78 52.99
C LEU A 135 -12.29 -8.28 53.32
N LYS A 136 -12.83 -8.67 54.48
CA LYS A 136 -12.93 -10.07 54.92
C LYS A 136 -13.43 -10.93 53.77
N GLN A 137 -12.66 -11.97 53.40
CA GLN A 137 -13.08 -12.96 52.42
C GLN A 137 -14.30 -13.72 52.93
N ARG A 138 -15.48 -13.24 52.55
CA ARG A 138 -16.74 -13.95 52.78
C ARG A 138 -16.86 -15.04 51.73
N ILE A 139 -16.24 -16.19 51.99
CA ILE A 139 -16.43 -17.41 51.19
C ILE A 139 -17.85 -17.94 51.43
N GLY A 140 -18.82 -17.25 50.83
CA GLY A 140 -20.14 -17.80 50.54
C GLY A 140 -20.17 -18.19 49.07
N ASN A 141 -20.86 -19.29 48.75
CA ASN A 141 -21.06 -19.67 47.36
C ASN A 141 -21.93 -18.61 46.67
N GLU A 142 -21.31 -17.77 45.83
CA GLU A 142 -22.04 -16.87 44.95
C GLU A 142 -22.80 -17.71 43.92
N ASN A 143 -24.11 -17.89 44.15
CA ASN A 143 -25.02 -18.42 43.15
C ASN A 143 -24.94 -17.49 41.92
N GLU A 144 -24.32 -17.97 40.84
CA GLU A 144 -24.14 -17.19 39.61
C GLU A 144 -25.46 -16.52 39.19
N ILE A 145 -25.50 -15.19 39.18
CA ILE A 145 -26.72 -14.45 38.85
C ILE A 145 -27.02 -14.66 37.35
N LYS A 146 -27.85 -15.66 37.08
CA LYS A 146 -28.33 -16.06 35.77
C LYS A 146 -29.77 -15.59 35.60
N LYS A 147 -29.97 -14.51 34.85
CA LYS A 147 -31.30 -14.06 34.41
C LYS A 147 -31.56 -14.58 32.99
N ASN A 148 -32.80 -14.95 32.70
CA ASN A 148 -33.30 -15.07 31.34
C ASN A 148 -33.86 -13.70 30.92
N ILE A 149 -33.42 -13.18 29.78
CA ILE A 149 -33.95 -11.94 29.19
C ILE A 149 -34.75 -12.25 27.93
N SER A 150 -35.84 -11.50 27.72
CA SER A 150 -36.61 -11.53 26.48
C SER A 150 -35.81 -10.87 25.37
N LEU A 151 -35.38 -11.65 24.38
CA LEU A 151 -34.75 -11.13 23.17
C LEU A 151 -35.82 -10.59 22.20
N ASN A 152 -35.46 -9.56 21.45
CA ASN A 152 -36.29 -9.03 20.37
C ASN A 152 -36.55 -10.11 19.31
N SER A 153 -37.69 -10.03 18.63
CA SER A 153 -38.01 -10.93 17.51
C SER A 153 -36.91 -10.86 16.45
N TYR A 154 -36.33 -12.01 16.06
CA TYR A 154 -35.18 -12.06 15.16
C TYR A 154 -35.38 -11.23 13.88
N THR A 155 -34.68 -10.10 13.81
CA THR A 155 -34.44 -9.31 12.61
C THR A 155 -32.95 -9.34 12.32
N ARG A 156 -32.55 -9.57 11.06
CA ARG A 156 -31.14 -9.81 10.74
C ARG A 156 -30.30 -8.57 11.07
N SER A 157 -29.37 -8.71 12.01
CA SER A 157 -28.51 -7.63 12.49
C SER A 157 -27.13 -7.64 11.81
N SER A 158 -26.60 -6.45 11.58
CA SER A 158 -25.22 -6.21 11.16
C SER A 158 -24.35 -5.62 12.30
N LEU A 159 -24.90 -5.43 13.51
CA LEU A 159 -24.22 -4.70 14.60
C LEU A 159 -22.90 -5.35 15.05
N TRP A 160 -22.79 -6.68 14.93
CA TRP A 160 -21.56 -7.43 15.14
C TRP A 160 -20.41 -7.06 14.17
N HIS A 161 -20.68 -6.40 13.04
CA HIS A 161 -19.65 -5.84 12.16
C HIS A 161 -19.09 -4.47 12.62
N THR A 162 -19.69 -3.83 13.62
CA THR A 162 -19.16 -2.57 14.16
C THR A 162 -17.86 -2.79 14.93
N LYS A 163 -16.94 -1.82 14.91
CA LYS A 163 -15.65 -1.93 15.61
C LYS A 163 -15.83 -1.64 17.11
N THR A 164 -16.17 -2.68 17.86
CA THR A 164 -16.49 -2.62 19.30
C THR A 164 -15.25 -2.50 20.19
N ASP A 165 -14.52 -1.40 20.08
CA ASP A 165 -13.37 -1.11 20.95
C ASP A 165 -13.84 -0.61 22.34
N SER A 166 -13.42 -1.24 23.44
CA SER A 166 -13.65 -0.73 24.82
C SER A 166 -13.03 0.65 25.06
N ILE A 167 -12.00 0.99 24.30
CA ILE A 167 -11.32 2.29 24.22
C ILE A 167 -12.30 3.46 23.93
N ILE A 168 -13.53 3.18 23.48
CA ILE A 168 -14.62 4.16 23.34
C ILE A 168 -14.84 4.98 24.61
N VAL A 169 -14.75 4.40 25.83
CA VAL A 169 -14.92 5.16 27.09
C VAL A 169 -13.90 6.31 27.19
N TYR A 170 -12.61 5.99 27.13
CA TYR A 170 -11.55 6.99 27.24
C TYR A 170 -11.55 7.96 26.06
N ARG A 171 -11.87 7.49 24.85
CA ARG A 171 -12.00 8.35 23.67
C ARG A 171 -13.17 9.33 23.78
N TYR A 172 -14.24 8.95 24.46
CA TYR A 172 -15.39 9.83 24.78
C TYR A 172 -15.01 10.85 25.86
N ALA A 173 -14.33 10.42 26.93
CA ALA A 173 -13.80 11.32 27.96
C ALA A 173 -12.88 12.40 27.36
N ILE A 174 -11.90 12.02 26.52
CA ILE A 174 -10.99 12.97 25.83
C ILE A 174 -11.74 13.92 24.88
N LYS A 175 -12.93 13.55 24.37
CA LYS A 175 -13.78 14.47 23.60
C LYS A 175 -14.50 15.51 24.47
N LYS A 176 -14.79 15.22 25.74
CA LYS A 176 -15.49 16.14 26.65
C LYS A 176 -14.57 17.08 27.43
N ILE A 177 -13.36 16.65 27.79
CA ILE A 177 -12.40 17.38 28.67
C ILE A 177 -12.53 18.90 28.61
N ASN A 178 -12.66 19.56 29.76
CA ASN A 178 -12.58 21.01 29.80
C ASN A 178 -11.19 21.51 29.34
N ILE A 179 -11.15 22.60 28.57
CA ILE A 179 -9.94 23.23 28.03
C ILE A 179 -9.90 24.66 28.54
N ASP A 180 -8.75 25.11 29.03
CA ASP A 180 -8.59 26.43 29.66
C ASP A 180 -9.56 26.66 30.85
N SER A 181 -9.65 25.67 31.74
CA SER A 181 -10.57 25.68 32.90
C SER A 181 -10.34 26.85 33.87
N ASN A 182 -9.12 27.39 33.89
CA ASN A 182 -8.72 28.59 34.64
C ASN A 182 -8.86 29.90 33.84
N LYS A 183 -9.38 29.83 32.60
CA LYS A 183 -9.52 30.95 31.64
C LYS A 183 -8.21 31.70 31.34
N SER A 184 -7.05 31.06 31.53
CA SER A 184 -5.74 31.69 31.35
C SER A 184 -5.44 32.11 29.91
N PHE A 185 -5.95 31.36 28.93
CA PHE A 185 -5.84 31.65 27.51
C PHE A 185 -6.94 32.62 27.06
N GLU A 186 -8.19 32.47 27.53
CA GLU A 186 -9.28 33.44 27.32
C GLU A 186 -8.87 34.84 27.78
N ASN A 187 -8.35 34.96 29.00
CA ASN A 187 -7.87 36.23 29.57
C ASN A 187 -6.65 36.80 28.83
N TYR A 188 -5.72 35.95 28.38
CA TYR A 188 -4.60 36.39 27.53
C TYR A 188 -5.07 36.91 26.18
N VAL A 189 -6.04 36.23 25.55
CA VAL A 189 -6.64 36.68 24.28
C VAL A 189 -7.34 38.02 24.46
N LEU A 190 -8.14 38.18 25.53
CA LEU A 190 -8.74 39.45 25.94
C LEU A 190 -7.69 40.56 26.09
N GLU A 191 -6.62 40.35 26.87
CA GLU A 191 -5.59 41.37 27.11
C GLU A 191 -4.84 41.80 25.84
N LYS A 192 -4.45 40.84 24.99
CA LYS A 192 -3.76 41.18 23.72
C LYS A 192 -4.71 41.82 22.69
N MET A 193 -5.99 41.47 22.70
CA MET A 193 -6.99 42.11 21.83
C MET A 193 -7.51 43.45 22.35
N ALA A 194 -7.46 43.72 23.65
CA ALA A 194 -7.97 44.95 24.25
C ALA A 194 -7.40 46.21 23.61
N ARG A 195 -6.10 46.21 23.27
CA ARG A 195 -5.43 47.31 22.55
C ARG A 195 -5.90 47.52 21.10
N ALA A 196 -6.43 46.48 20.45
CA ALA A 196 -7.02 46.57 19.11
C ALA A 196 -8.51 46.95 19.16
N ILE A 197 -9.21 46.58 20.22
CA ILE A 197 -10.66 46.80 20.40
C ILE A 197 -10.95 48.19 20.95
N LYS A 198 -10.14 48.71 21.91
CA LYS A 198 -10.21 50.11 22.35
C LYS A 198 -10.03 51.11 21.20
N LYS A 199 -9.22 50.78 20.19
CA LYS A 199 -9.07 51.58 18.94
C LYS A 199 -10.32 51.61 18.04
N ARG A 200 -11.40 50.91 18.40
CA ARG A 200 -12.71 50.92 17.72
C ARG A 200 -13.85 51.42 18.61
N GLY A 201 -13.55 52.00 19.78
CA GLY A 201 -14.57 52.54 20.69
C GLY A 201 -15.47 51.51 21.38
N VAL A 202 -15.16 50.20 21.28
CA VAL A 202 -15.98 49.14 21.87
C VAL A 202 -15.52 48.86 23.31
N ASP A 203 -16.45 48.95 24.26
CA ASP A 203 -16.22 48.60 25.66
C ASP A 203 -16.16 47.07 25.85
N LEU A 204 -15.00 46.58 26.27
CA LEU A 204 -14.68 45.17 26.40
C LEU A 204 -15.45 44.46 27.51
N LEU A 205 -15.86 45.17 28.56
CA LEU A 205 -16.52 44.59 29.73
C LEU A 205 -17.89 43.97 29.38
N LYS A 206 -18.47 44.36 28.24
CA LYS A 206 -19.80 43.93 27.79
C LYS A 206 -19.78 42.72 26.84
N TYR A 207 -18.61 42.12 26.52
CA TYR A 207 -18.52 41.05 25.52
C TYR A 207 -17.88 39.77 26.04
N SER A 208 -18.45 38.62 25.67
CA SER A 208 -17.82 37.29 25.80
C SER A 208 -17.09 36.91 24.53
N ILE A 209 -15.92 36.27 24.66
CA ILE A 209 -15.18 35.72 23.52
C ILE A 209 -15.62 34.28 23.26
N ASP A 210 -15.95 33.97 22.00
CA ASP A 210 -16.07 32.58 21.54
C ASP A 210 -14.69 32.02 21.12
N LEU A 211 -14.11 31.19 21.99
CA LEU A 211 -12.90 30.38 21.71
C LEU A 211 -13.21 28.90 21.45
N SER A 212 -14.49 28.52 21.34
CA SER A 212 -14.89 27.12 21.17
C SER A 212 -14.27 26.42 19.95
N PRO A 213 -14.00 27.07 18.80
CA PRO A 213 -13.30 26.42 17.69
C PRO A 213 -11.83 26.12 18.02
N THR A 214 -11.12 27.02 18.75
CA THR A 214 -9.76 26.74 19.21
C THR A 214 -9.74 25.57 20.20
N TYR A 215 -10.67 25.54 21.17
CA TYR A 215 -10.74 24.45 22.15
C TYR A 215 -11.12 23.11 21.51
N SER A 216 -12.01 23.11 20.51
CA SER A 216 -12.29 21.93 19.67
C SER A 216 -11.04 21.45 18.93
N ASN A 217 -10.27 22.36 18.33
CA ASN A 217 -9.01 22.02 17.67
C ASN A 217 -7.94 21.48 18.65
N VAL A 218 -7.86 21.99 19.89
CA VAL A 218 -6.96 21.46 20.93
C VAL A 218 -7.35 20.02 21.32
N ARG A 219 -8.64 19.73 21.49
CA ARG A 219 -9.14 18.35 21.74
C ARG A 219 -8.84 17.43 20.56
N LYS A 220 -9.08 17.89 19.32
CA LYS A 220 -8.77 17.13 18.10
C LYS A 220 -7.27 16.83 17.97
N TYR A 221 -6.40 17.82 18.16
CA TYR A 221 -4.95 17.66 18.16
C TYR A 221 -4.48 16.68 19.25
N THR A 222 -5.06 16.76 20.44
CA THR A 222 -4.78 15.82 21.55
C THR A 222 -5.16 14.39 21.18
N LEU A 223 -6.34 14.17 20.60
CA LEU A 223 -6.78 12.86 20.08
C LEU A 223 -5.89 12.34 18.94
N GLU A 224 -5.43 13.22 18.04
CA GLU A 224 -4.52 12.86 16.95
C GLU A 224 -3.14 12.44 17.48
N LYS A 225 -2.57 13.16 18.45
CA LYS A 225 -1.28 12.78 19.07
C LYS A 225 -1.36 11.50 19.91
N LEU A 226 -2.51 11.22 20.53
CA LEU A 226 -2.76 9.98 21.27
C LEU A 226 -3.32 8.85 20.40
N SER A 227 -3.51 9.06 19.10
CA SER A 227 -4.06 8.05 18.20
C SER A 227 -3.23 6.77 18.14
N LEU A 228 -1.91 6.82 18.34
CA LEU A 228 -1.07 5.63 18.43
C LEU A 228 -1.43 4.80 19.68
N LEU A 229 -1.47 5.44 20.85
CA LEU A 229 -1.88 4.79 22.10
C LEU A 229 -3.31 4.23 22.00
N LEU A 230 -4.25 5.02 21.47
CA LEU A 230 -5.67 4.64 21.36
C LEU A 230 -5.98 3.64 20.22
N ASN A 231 -5.00 3.25 19.40
CA ASN A 231 -5.13 2.18 18.39
C ASN A 231 -4.09 1.06 18.58
N GLU A 232 -3.34 1.03 19.69
CA GLU A 232 -2.49 -0.11 20.02
C GLU A 232 -3.34 -1.27 20.53
N ASP A 233 -3.42 -2.36 19.76
CA ASP A 233 -3.97 -3.66 20.21
C ASP A 233 -3.22 -4.22 21.46
N LEU A 234 -2.10 -3.60 21.84
CA LEU A 234 -1.34 -3.84 23.08
C LEU A 234 -1.93 -3.13 24.33
N LEU A 235 -3.12 -2.54 24.21
CA LEU A 235 -3.98 -2.14 25.33
C LEU A 235 -5.08 -3.16 25.64
N ASP A 236 -4.86 -4.46 25.35
CA ASP A 236 -5.79 -5.56 25.64
C ASP A 236 -5.95 -5.91 27.14
N VAL A 237 -5.85 -4.90 28.00
CA VAL A 237 -6.42 -4.89 29.35
C VAL A 237 -7.81 -4.26 29.22
N ASP A 238 -8.71 -5.02 28.59
CA ASP A 238 -10.15 -4.70 28.60
C ASP A 238 -10.57 -4.46 30.06
N ILE A 239 -11.48 -3.50 30.24
CA ILE A 239 -12.03 -3.20 31.57
C ILE A 239 -12.73 -4.48 32.05
N LEU A 240 -12.29 -5.02 33.19
CA LEU A 240 -12.78 -6.29 33.71
C LEU A 240 -14.23 -6.12 34.15
N ILE A 241 -15.14 -6.63 33.32
CA ILE A 241 -16.57 -6.66 33.58
C ILE A 241 -16.88 -8.04 34.13
N THR A 242 -17.31 -8.10 35.39
CA THR A 242 -17.79 -9.33 36.04
C THR A 242 -19.30 -9.28 36.26
N PRO A 243 -19.97 -10.43 36.43
CA PRO A 243 -21.30 -10.48 37.01
C PRO A 243 -21.34 -9.75 38.36
N GLY A 244 -22.53 -9.25 38.73
CA GLY A 244 -22.76 -8.48 39.96
C GLY A 244 -22.43 -6.98 39.86
N MET A 245 -21.66 -6.52 38.86
CA MET A 245 -21.30 -5.10 38.73
C MET A 245 -22.50 -4.19 38.44
N SER A 246 -22.66 -3.13 39.22
CA SER A 246 -23.54 -1.99 38.91
C SER A 246 -22.86 -1.01 37.94
N VAL A 247 -23.60 -0.01 37.45
CA VAL A 247 -23.02 1.10 36.66
C VAL A 247 -21.95 1.87 37.44
N SER A 248 -22.07 1.96 38.77
CA SER A 248 -21.06 2.56 39.64
C SER A 248 -19.77 1.75 39.68
N ASP A 249 -19.86 0.42 39.70
CA ASP A 249 -18.69 -0.47 39.71
C ASP A 249 -17.99 -0.49 38.34
N LEU A 250 -18.78 -0.40 37.26
CA LEU A 250 -18.27 -0.20 35.91
C LEU A 250 -17.52 1.15 35.78
N ARG A 251 -18.06 2.24 36.35
CA ARG A 251 -17.39 3.55 36.44
C ARG A 251 -16.08 3.45 37.22
N ASN A 252 -16.11 2.81 38.39
CA ASN A 252 -14.95 2.62 39.26
C ASN A 252 -13.85 1.77 38.58
N SER A 253 -14.23 0.76 37.80
CA SER A 253 -13.29 -0.06 37.01
C SER A 253 -12.65 0.70 35.85
N CYS A 254 -13.37 1.65 35.21
CA CYS A 254 -12.78 2.58 34.24
C CYS A 254 -11.73 3.50 34.90
N ILE A 255 -12.08 4.09 36.05
CA ILE A 255 -11.19 4.99 36.80
C ILE A 255 -9.96 4.24 37.36
N SER A 256 -10.15 2.99 37.80
CA SER A 256 -9.12 2.17 38.45
C SER A 256 -8.15 1.49 37.48
N ASN A 257 -8.25 1.74 36.17
CA ASN A 257 -7.35 1.14 35.17
C ASN A 257 -5.94 1.77 35.21
N LYS A 258 -5.17 1.39 36.23
CA LYS A 258 -3.79 1.84 36.50
C LYS A 258 -2.85 1.61 35.32
N ILE A 259 -3.08 0.57 34.51
CA ILE A 259 -2.24 0.24 33.34
C ILE A 259 -2.47 1.25 32.21
N PHE A 260 -3.74 1.53 31.86
CA PHE A 260 -4.08 2.58 30.90
C PHE A 260 -3.58 3.95 31.36
N LEU A 261 -3.87 4.33 32.60
CA LEU A 261 -3.51 5.67 33.13
C LEU A 261 -1.98 5.87 33.23
N LYS A 262 -1.21 4.82 33.57
CA LYS A 262 0.26 4.86 33.55
C LYS A 262 0.79 5.03 32.12
N LYS A 263 0.33 4.21 31.16
CA LYS A 263 0.74 4.33 29.75
C LYS A 263 0.37 5.71 29.18
N THR A 264 -0.83 6.22 29.46
CA THR A 264 -1.25 7.58 29.07
C THR A 264 -0.32 8.65 29.65
N ARG A 265 0.04 8.57 30.93
CA ARG A 265 0.99 9.53 31.55
C ARG A 265 2.37 9.51 30.89
N GLU A 266 2.90 8.31 30.59
CA GLU A 266 4.19 8.15 29.89
C GLU A 266 4.14 8.67 28.44
N TYR A 267 3.02 8.48 27.74
CA TYR A 267 2.82 9.02 26.39
C TYR A 267 2.64 10.55 26.40
N CYS A 268 1.84 11.08 27.33
CA CYS A 268 1.65 12.52 27.49
C CYS A 268 2.98 13.25 27.77
N LYS A 269 3.88 12.69 28.60
CA LYS A 269 5.22 13.26 28.81
C LYS A 269 5.99 13.41 27.50
N LYS A 270 6.07 12.33 26.70
CA LYS A 270 6.73 12.34 25.38
C LYS A 270 6.08 13.31 24.41
N ILE A 271 4.74 13.41 24.41
CA ILE A 271 4.02 14.36 23.54
C ILE A 271 4.33 15.81 23.96
N THR A 272 4.30 16.11 25.26
CA THR A 272 4.67 17.42 25.82
C THR A 272 6.11 17.80 25.46
N GLU A 273 7.09 16.90 25.65
CA GLU A 273 8.49 17.11 25.26
C GLU A 273 8.62 17.48 23.76
N ASN A 274 7.94 16.73 22.89
CA ASN A 274 7.92 16.99 21.44
C ASN A 274 7.24 18.34 21.08
N ILE A 275 6.20 18.74 21.81
CA ILE A 275 5.49 20.01 21.58
C ILE A 275 6.35 21.19 22.06
N LEU A 276 7.06 21.06 23.18
CA LEU A 276 7.99 22.08 23.67
C LEU A 276 9.12 22.32 22.65
N SER A 277 9.67 21.27 22.04
CA SER A 277 10.66 21.39 20.95
C SER A 277 10.07 21.85 19.60
N THR A 278 8.77 21.68 19.37
CA THR A 278 8.11 22.11 18.13
C THR A 278 8.03 23.63 18.03
N PRO A 279 8.49 24.27 16.95
CA PRO A 279 8.36 25.72 16.78
C PRO A 279 6.90 26.18 16.69
N ASP A 280 6.56 27.28 17.35
CA ASP A 280 5.19 27.67 17.65
C ASP A 280 4.33 27.93 16.38
N ASN A 281 4.96 28.30 15.26
CA ASN A 281 4.28 28.49 13.97
C ASN A 281 3.59 27.21 13.44
N PHE A 282 4.08 26.01 13.79
CA PHE A 282 3.41 24.74 13.45
C PHE A 282 2.07 24.55 14.18
N LEU A 283 1.81 25.27 15.28
CA LEU A 283 0.54 25.23 16.03
C LEU A 283 -0.48 26.27 15.52
N SER A 284 -0.12 27.08 14.51
CA SER A 284 -0.98 28.13 13.95
C SER A 284 -2.25 27.62 13.25
N CYS A 285 -2.32 26.33 12.92
CA CYS A 285 -3.54 25.67 12.43
C CYS A 285 -4.57 25.40 13.53
N ILE A 286 -4.13 25.25 14.79
CA ILE A 286 -5.00 24.94 15.95
C ILE A 286 -5.79 26.20 16.36
N PHE A 287 -5.15 27.37 16.32
CA PHE A 287 -5.84 28.63 16.61
C PHE A 287 -6.89 28.96 15.55
N GLN A 288 -8.08 29.39 15.97
CA GLN A 288 -9.16 29.76 15.04
C GLN A 288 -8.78 30.93 14.10
N ARG A 289 -9.42 30.99 12.92
CA ARG A 289 -9.19 32.04 11.91
C ARG A 289 -9.80 33.37 12.29
N HIS A 290 -10.97 33.33 12.94
CA HIS A 290 -11.72 34.50 13.37
C HIS A 290 -12.19 34.30 14.82
N ILE A 291 -12.20 35.37 15.59
CA ILE A 291 -12.72 35.40 16.95
C ILE A 291 -14.01 36.22 16.94
N ALA A 292 -15.10 35.61 17.42
CA ALA A 292 -16.39 36.27 17.57
C ALA A 292 -16.54 36.80 19.00
N PHE A 293 -17.02 38.04 19.09
CA PHE A 293 -17.41 38.68 20.34
C PHE A 293 -18.93 38.76 20.37
N ASN A 294 -19.54 38.13 21.38
CA ASN A 294 -20.99 38.19 21.59
C ASN A 294 -21.26 39.18 22.74
N GLN A 295 -22.21 40.10 22.57
CA GLN A 295 -22.55 41.04 23.62
C GLN A 295 -23.33 40.32 24.73
N LYS A 296 -22.93 40.52 25.98
CA LYS A 296 -23.76 40.17 27.15
C LYS A 296 -24.85 41.24 27.30
N ASN A 297 -26.08 40.77 27.45
CA ASN A 297 -27.29 41.55 27.75
C ASN A 297 -27.80 42.45 26.61
N SER A 298 -28.67 41.86 25.79
CA SER A 298 -29.99 42.43 25.45
C SER A 298 -30.93 41.24 25.20
N LEU A 299 -32.12 41.20 25.83
CA LEU A 299 -33.13 40.20 25.44
C LEU A 299 -33.66 40.50 24.02
N ASP A 300 -33.80 41.79 23.69
CA ASP A 300 -34.17 42.28 22.37
C ASP A 300 -33.02 43.05 21.71
N SER A 301 -32.35 42.45 20.73
CA SER A 301 -31.75 43.13 19.56
C SER A 301 -31.15 42.14 18.56
N THR A 302 -30.91 42.59 17.33
CA THR A 302 -30.22 41.82 16.28
C THR A 302 -28.75 41.58 16.66
N ASN A 303 -28.44 40.34 17.02
CA ASN A 303 -27.18 39.90 17.64
C ASN A 303 -25.92 40.28 16.83
N THR A 304 -25.31 41.43 17.13
CA THR A 304 -24.19 42.07 16.40
C THR A 304 -22.85 41.38 16.68
N LYS A 305 -22.67 40.16 16.15
CA LYS A 305 -21.45 39.35 16.32
C LYS A 305 -20.23 39.98 15.64
N ILE A 306 -19.48 40.79 16.39
CA ILE A 306 -18.24 41.41 15.88
C ILE A 306 -17.17 40.32 15.69
N ARG A 307 -16.70 40.15 14.45
CA ARG A 307 -15.65 39.19 14.09
C ARG A 307 -14.31 39.88 13.90
N PHE A 308 -13.27 39.44 14.63
CA PHE A 308 -11.90 39.89 14.47
C PHE A 308 -11.01 38.79 13.87
N SER A 309 -10.06 39.18 13.03
CA SER A 309 -9.04 38.29 12.43
C SER A 309 -7.68 38.54 13.10
N PRO A 310 -7.30 37.81 14.16
CA PRO A 310 -6.03 38.02 14.86
C PRO A 310 -4.79 37.80 13.96
N ARG A 311 -3.75 38.59 14.20
CA ARG A 311 -2.37 38.21 13.88
C ARG A 311 -1.98 37.05 14.79
N LYS A 312 -2.08 35.81 14.26
CA LYS A 312 -2.01 34.56 15.03
C LYS A 312 -0.72 34.43 15.83
N ASP A 313 0.40 34.88 15.27
CA ASP A 313 1.75 34.94 15.85
C ASP A 313 1.76 35.35 17.32
N LYS A 314 0.98 36.36 17.71
CA LYS A 314 0.92 36.90 19.08
C LYS A 314 0.28 35.96 20.11
N PHE A 315 -0.36 34.89 19.67
CA PHE A 315 -1.12 33.95 20.52
C PHE A 315 -0.50 32.54 20.53
N LEU A 316 0.44 32.24 19.62
CA LEU A 316 1.00 30.89 19.49
C LEU A 316 1.79 30.42 20.71
N PRO A 317 2.59 31.25 21.42
CA PRO A 317 3.27 30.83 22.65
C PRO A 317 2.28 30.43 23.75
N LYS A 318 1.24 31.25 23.99
CA LYS A 318 0.22 30.94 25.01
C LYS A 318 -0.67 29.76 24.60
N LEU A 319 -0.89 29.55 23.30
CA LEU A 319 -1.60 28.37 22.79
C LEU A 319 -0.75 27.10 22.97
N LYS A 320 0.57 27.18 22.79
CA LYS A 320 1.51 26.09 23.07
C LYS A 320 1.50 25.72 24.55
N GLU A 321 1.51 26.70 25.45
CA GLU A 321 1.30 26.48 26.89
C GLU A 321 -0.05 25.79 27.16
N LEU A 322 -1.16 26.27 26.60
CA LEU A 322 -2.49 25.65 26.77
C LEU A 322 -2.53 24.19 26.32
N ILE A 323 -1.90 23.87 25.18
CA ILE A 323 -1.82 22.49 24.66
C ILE A 323 -0.95 21.61 25.57
N VAL A 324 0.19 22.13 26.04
CA VAL A 324 1.10 21.42 26.96
C VAL A 324 0.41 21.14 28.30
N ASP A 325 -0.30 22.12 28.87
CA ASP A 325 -1.09 21.95 30.08
C ASP A 325 -2.20 20.90 29.89
N THR A 326 -3.01 21.05 28.83
CA THR A 326 -4.08 20.10 28.46
C THR A 326 -3.57 18.66 28.41
N ILE A 327 -2.44 18.43 27.72
CA ILE A 327 -1.89 17.09 27.52
C ILE A 327 -1.24 16.55 28.79
N SER A 328 -0.58 17.40 29.58
CA SER A 328 0.08 16.99 30.83
C SER A 328 -0.93 16.66 31.93
N ASN A 329 -2.02 17.43 32.02
CA ASN A 329 -3.14 17.19 32.94
C ASN A 329 -4.09 16.07 32.48
N LEU A 330 -4.03 15.66 31.21
CA LEU A 330 -5.00 14.76 30.59
C LEU A 330 -5.31 13.47 31.38
N PRO A 331 -4.35 12.75 32.01
CA PRO A 331 -4.69 11.56 32.79
C PRO A 331 -5.63 11.85 33.97
N ARG A 332 -5.59 13.07 34.54
CA ARG A 332 -6.51 13.53 35.59
C ARG A 332 -7.84 13.99 34.98
N SER A 333 -7.79 14.71 33.86
CA SER A 333 -9.01 15.13 33.15
C SER A 333 -9.84 13.95 32.65
N ILE A 334 -9.21 12.85 32.19
CA ILE A 334 -9.90 11.62 31.80
C ILE A 334 -10.65 11.01 32.99
N ILE A 335 -10.05 10.95 34.18
CA ILE A 335 -10.71 10.46 35.40
C ILE A 335 -11.93 11.33 35.72
N TYR A 336 -11.74 12.65 35.77
CA TYR A 336 -12.81 13.61 36.08
C TYR A 336 -13.98 13.54 35.09
N GLU A 337 -13.72 13.42 33.79
CA GLU A 337 -14.79 13.26 32.81
C GLU A 337 -15.53 11.92 32.98
N ILE A 338 -14.84 10.83 33.35
CA ILE A 338 -15.45 9.51 33.61
C ILE A 338 -16.29 9.51 34.90
N GLU A 339 -15.84 10.20 35.94
CA GLU A 339 -16.60 10.44 37.18
C GLU A 339 -17.95 11.12 36.87
N ASN A 340 -17.93 12.08 35.94
CA ASN A 340 -19.09 12.87 35.53
C ASN A 340 -19.88 12.30 34.32
N LEU A 341 -19.57 11.09 33.83
CA LEU A 341 -20.42 10.44 32.82
C LEU A 341 -21.74 9.96 33.43
N ASP A 342 -22.85 10.29 32.79
CA ASP A 342 -24.16 9.69 33.07
C ASP A 342 -24.15 8.17 32.81
N GLN A 343 -25.17 7.49 33.36
CA GLN A 343 -25.25 6.03 33.33
C GLN A 343 -25.36 5.48 31.90
N SER A 344 -26.11 6.15 31.02
CA SER A 344 -26.35 5.67 29.65
C SER A 344 -25.10 5.79 28.78
N ASN A 345 -24.28 6.83 28.93
CA ASN A 345 -22.98 6.93 28.24
C ASN A 345 -21.99 5.88 28.73
N ILE A 346 -21.97 5.51 30.03
CA ILE A 346 -21.12 4.42 30.54
C ILE A 346 -21.56 3.07 29.95
N VAL A 347 -22.86 2.75 30.00
CA VAL A 347 -23.40 1.50 29.46
C VAL A 347 -23.18 1.43 27.94
N ASN A 348 -23.52 2.47 27.18
CA ASN A 348 -23.32 2.52 25.72
C ASN A 348 -21.84 2.52 25.31
N ALA A 349 -20.92 2.94 26.19
CA ALA A 349 -19.49 2.86 25.93
C ALA A 349 -18.91 1.46 26.17
N LEU A 350 -19.44 0.68 27.12
CA LEU A 350 -18.95 -0.67 27.49
C LEU A 350 -19.72 -1.84 26.85
N PHE A 351 -21.01 -1.67 26.54
CA PHE A 351 -21.92 -2.70 26.03
C PHE A 351 -22.49 -2.31 24.66
N SER A 352 -23.12 -3.25 23.95
CA SER A 352 -23.83 -2.98 22.71
C SER A 352 -25.04 -3.90 22.56
N ASP A 353 -26.13 -3.35 22.04
CA ASP A 353 -27.36 -4.08 21.77
C ASP A 353 -27.14 -5.13 20.67
N VAL A 354 -27.48 -6.38 20.99
CA VAL A 354 -27.52 -7.53 20.10
C VAL A 354 -28.85 -8.26 20.35
N HIS A 355 -29.85 -7.98 19.52
CA HIS A 355 -31.22 -8.54 19.61
C HIS A 355 -31.93 -8.25 20.96
N GLY A 356 -31.75 -7.07 21.54
CA GLY A 356 -32.30 -6.67 22.83
C GLY A 356 -31.40 -7.02 24.03
N ALA A 357 -30.30 -7.75 23.83
CA ALA A 357 -29.30 -8.01 24.86
C ALA A 357 -28.16 -7.00 24.78
N LEU A 358 -27.93 -6.24 25.87
CA LEU A 358 -26.74 -5.38 26.00
C LEU A 358 -25.51 -6.24 26.37
N ILE A 359 -24.86 -6.82 25.37
CA ILE A 359 -23.66 -7.67 25.54
C ILE A 359 -22.41 -6.80 25.68
N SER A 360 -21.47 -7.17 26.54
CA SER A 360 -20.21 -6.43 26.68
C SER A 360 -19.39 -6.42 25.38
N LYS A 361 -18.71 -5.32 25.09
CA LYS A 361 -17.90 -5.17 23.86
C LYS A 361 -16.68 -6.09 23.82
N SER A 362 -16.14 -6.47 24.97
CA SER A 362 -15.08 -7.49 25.10
C SER A 362 -15.60 -8.88 24.71
N SER A 363 -16.81 -9.25 25.14
CA SER A 363 -17.49 -10.47 24.67
C SER A 363 -17.77 -10.43 23.16
N ILE A 364 -18.22 -9.30 22.62
CA ILE A 364 -18.42 -9.14 21.16
C ILE A 364 -17.09 -9.23 20.40
N LYS A 365 -15.98 -8.69 20.93
CA LYS A 365 -14.62 -8.83 20.38
C LYS A 365 -14.16 -10.30 20.35
N ASN A 366 -14.43 -11.07 21.40
CA ASN A 366 -14.14 -12.51 21.45
C ASN A 366 -14.98 -13.31 20.44
N LEU A 367 -16.29 -13.05 20.40
CA LEU A 367 -17.21 -13.60 19.40
C LEU A 367 -16.73 -13.30 17.96
N ASN A 368 -16.42 -12.03 17.66
CA ASN A 368 -15.87 -11.61 16.36
C ASN A 368 -14.53 -12.26 16.01
N SER A 369 -13.67 -12.52 17.00
CA SER A 369 -12.42 -13.25 16.77
C SER A 369 -12.69 -14.70 16.38
N PHE A 370 -13.61 -15.37 17.10
CA PHE A 370 -14.09 -16.71 16.77
C PHE A 370 -14.77 -16.79 15.38
N PHE A 371 -15.60 -15.79 15.03
CA PHE A 371 -16.24 -15.71 13.71
C PHE A 371 -15.22 -15.48 12.60
N ASN A 372 -14.24 -14.59 12.80
CA ASN A 372 -13.20 -14.33 11.81
C ASN A 372 -12.34 -15.58 11.55
N LEU A 373 -12.10 -16.44 12.54
CA LEU A 373 -11.48 -17.75 12.33
C LEU A 373 -12.37 -18.69 11.51
N ASN A 374 -13.67 -18.78 11.82
CA ASN A 374 -14.60 -19.75 11.20
C ASN A 374 -15.32 -19.27 9.92
N LYS A 375 -15.17 -18.01 9.49
CA LYS A 375 -15.89 -17.38 8.35
C LYS A 375 -15.77 -18.15 7.02
N ASN A 376 -14.74 -18.98 6.85
CA ASN A 376 -14.46 -19.70 5.60
C ASN A 376 -15.00 -21.15 5.58
N LYS A 377 -15.60 -21.68 6.66
CA LYS A 377 -16.01 -23.11 6.74
C LYS A 377 -17.23 -23.49 5.89
N PHE A 378 -18.13 -22.55 5.60
CA PHE A 378 -19.46 -22.85 5.03
C PHE A 378 -19.76 -22.20 3.68
N VAL A 379 -18.74 -21.61 3.03
CA VAL A 379 -18.91 -21.03 1.70
C VAL A 379 -19.10 -22.14 0.66
N ASN A 380 -20.21 -22.09 -0.08
CA ASN A 380 -20.62 -23.00 -1.16
C ASN A 380 -21.06 -24.43 -0.76
N ILE A 381 -21.55 -24.66 0.46
CA ILE A 381 -22.10 -25.97 0.88
C ILE A 381 -23.64 -25.95 0.85
N LYS A 382 -24.29 -27.04 0.40
CA LYS A 382 -25.75 -27.22 0.53
C LYS A 382 -26.13 -27.39 2.00
N PHE A 383 -26.98 -26.50 2.54
CA PHE A 383 -27.29 -26.42 3.97
C PHE A 383 -27.82 -27.73 4.58
N ASP A 384 -28.76 -28.42 3.92
CA ASP A 384 -29.43 -29.60 4.49
C ASP A 384 -28.48 -30.81 4.72
N ASN A 385 -27.33 -30.86 4.05
CA ASN A 385 -26.37 -31.96 4.19
C ASN A 385 -25.47 -31.83 5.45
N ASN A 386 -25.44 -30.68 6.12
CA ASN A 386 -24.40 -30.32 7.09
C ASN A 386 -24.92 -29.96 8.50
N LEU A 387 -26.09 -30.49 8.90
CA LEU A 387 -26.74 -30.16 10.19
C LEU A 387 -25.80 -30.32 11.40
N ASN A 388 -25.05 -31.43 11.47
CA ASN A 388 -24.13 -31.70 12.59
C ASN A 388 -23.05 -30.61 12.71
N SER A 389 -22.46 -30.18 11.58
CA SER A 389 -21.47 -29.09 11.54
C SER A 389 -22.05 -27.72 11.95
N LEU A 390 -23.37 -27.55 11.90
CA LEU A 390 -24.06 -26.36 12.42
C LEU A 390 -24.36 -26.48 13.92
N ASN A 391 -24.70 -27.67 14.42
CA ASN A 391 -24.81 -27.92 15.87
C ASN A 391 -23.44 -27.73 16.56
N ASP A 392 -22.38 -28.35 16.01
CA ASP A 392 -20.97 -28.19 16.42
C ASP A 392 -20.52 -26.73 16.55
N LEU A 393 -21.08 -25.86 15.70
CA LEU A 393 -20.78 -24.44 15.67
C LEU A 393 -21.69 -23.67 16.64
N LEU A 394 -22.98 -24.01 16.70
CA LEU A 394 -23.93 -23.43 17.66
C LEU A 394 -23.46 -23.65 19.10
N ASP A 395 -22.98 -24.85 19.45
CA ASP A 395 -22.45 -25.17 20.78
C ASP A 395 -21.24 -24.31 21.15
N LYS A 396 -20.36 -24.04 20.17
CA LYS A 396 -19.18 -23.20 20.37
C LYS A 396 -19.54 -21.71 20.48
N ILE A 397 -20.62 -21.28 19.84
CA ILE A 397 -21.21 -19.95 20.07
C ILE A 397 -21.88 -19.90 21.45
N GLY A 398 -22.63 -20.94 21.83
CA GLY A 398 -23.28 -21.08 23.14
C GLY A 398 -22.31 -21.01 24.29
N ASN A 399 -21.15 -21.67 24.19
CA ASN A 399 -20.11 -21.60 25.21
C ASN A 399 -19.55 -20.17 25.37
N LEU A 400 -19.36 -19.43 24.26
CA LEU A 400 -18.92 -18.02 24.31
C LEU A 400 -20.02 -17.10 24.87
N VAL A 401 -21.28 -17.30 24.48
CA VAL A 401 -22.44 -16.55 24.98
C VAL A 401 -22.68 -16.81 26.46
N ARG A 402 -22.54 -18.05 26.94
CA ARG A 402 -22.65 -18.42 28.36
C ARG A 402 -21.60 -17.70 29.24
N THR A 403 -20.41 -17.47 28.70
CA THR A 403 -19.36 -16.66 29.36
C THR A 403 -19.47 -15.15 29.09
N SER A 404 -20.50 -14.70 28.36
CA SER A 404 -20.64 -13.28 28.01
C SER A 404 -21.42 -12.51 29.07
N CYS A 405 -20.82 -11.45 29.58
CA CYS A 405 -21.49 -10.53 30.50
C CYS A 405 -22.52 -9.67 29.74
N ILE A 406 -23.75 -9.65 30.26
CA ILE A 406 -24.87 -8.86 29.73
C ILE A 406 -25.28 -7.85 30.80
N PHE A 407 -25.67 -6.63 30.41
CA PHE A 407 -26.19 -5.61 31.31
C PHE A 407 -27.74 -5.56 31.29
N HIS A 408 -28.36 -5.68 32.46
CA HIS A 408 -29.79 -5.39 32.68
C HIS A 408 -29.95 -4.93 34.13
N GLU A 409 -29.88 -3.61 34.32
CA GLU A 409 -29.76 -2.89 35.62
C GLU A 409 -28.42 -3.14 36.34
N VAL A 410 -28.01 -4.40 36.39
CA VAL A 410 -26.74 -4.94 36.90
C VAL A 410 -26.15 -5.86 35.82
N VAL A 411 -24.85 -6.12 35.86
CA VAL A 411 -24.20 -7.11 35.00
C VAL A 411 -24.49 -8.53 35.48
N PHE A 412 -24.82 -9.44 34.55
CA PHE A 412 -25.21 -10.82 34.84
C PHE A 412 -24.79 -11.77 33.71
N LEU A 413 -24.91 -13.09 33.91
CA LEU A 413 -24.70 -14.10 32.86
C LEU A 413 -26.04 -14.58 32.27
N PRO A 414 -26.17 -14.81 30.95
CA PRO A 414 -27.40 -15.32 30.37
C PRO A 414 -27.73 -16.73 30.90
N GLY A 415 -28.98 -16.93 31.30
CA GLY A 415 -29.53 -18.27 31.52
C GLY A 415 -29.71 -19.05 30.20
N GLU A 416 -29.80 -20.37 30.28
CA GLU A 416 -29.65 -21.27 29.11
C GLU A 416 -30.65 -21.02 27.97
N SER A 417 -31.89 -20.59 28.25
CA SER A 417 -32.84 -20.25 27.17
C SER A 417 -32.39 -19.00 26.40
N THR A 418 -31.83 -18.01 27.10
CA THR A 418 -31.19 -16.85 26.45
C THR A 418 -29.92 -17.28 25.71
N VAL A 419 -29.09 -18.18 26.28
CA VAL A 419 -27.89 -18.72 25.60
C VAL A 419 -28.28 -19.39 24.27
N GLU A 420 -29.26 -20.31 24.27
CA GLU A 420 -29.67 -21.01 23.05
C GLU A 420 -30.26 -20.04 22.01
N GLN A 421 -31.20 -19.17 22.41
CA GLN A 421 -31.88 -18.27 21.48
C GLN A 421 -30.92 -17.22 20.89
N LEU A 422 -30.08 -16.60 21.71
CA LEU A 422 -29.08 -15.61 21.27
C LEU A 422 -28.01 -16.25 20.37
N SER A 423 -27.58 -17.47 20.68
CA SER A 423 -26.62 -18.21 19.85
C SER A 423 -27.19 -18.55 18.47
N LYS A 424 -28.49 -18.92 18.39
CA LYS A 424 -29.19 -19.14 17.12
C LYS A 424 -29.33 -17.86 16.29
N TYR A 425 -29.56 -16.72 16.94
CA TYR A 425 -29.69 -15.43 16.28
C TYR A 425 -28.34 -14.95 15.73
N LEU A 426 -27.28 -15.00 16.54
CA LEU A 426 -25.90 -14.74 16.12
C LEU A 426 -25.49 -15.63 14.93
N LEU A 427 -25.67 -16.95 15.04
CA LEU A 427 -25.37 -17.90 13.97
C LEU A 427 -26.07 -17.53 12.65
N SER A 428 -27.33 -17.12 12.73
CA SER A 428 -28.14 -16.68 11.58
C SER A 428 -27.67 -15.37 10.96
N ASP A 429 -27.31 -14.36 11.76
CA ASP A 429 -26.77 -13.09 11.23
C ASP A 429 -25.51 -13.30 10.40
N ILE A 430 -24.58 -14.10 10.95
CA ILE A 430 -23.22 -14.30 10.46
C ILE A 430 -23.19 -15.15 9.19
N TYR A 431 -23.89 -16.28 9.19
CA TYR A 431 -23.89 -17.24 8.09
C TYR A 431 -25.11 -17.11 7.18
N GLY A 432 -26.01 -16.15 7.45
CA GLY A 432 -27.22 -15.90 6.65
C GLY A 432 -28.28 -17.00 6.79
N ILE A 433 -28.26 -17.78 7.87
CA ILE A 433 -29.16 -18.92 8.05
C ILE A 433 -30.58 -18.40 8.30
N SER A 434 -31.55 -18.86 7.50
CA SER A 434 -32.96 -18.49 7.70
C SER A 434 -33.47 -18.96 9.07
N SER A 435 -34.24 -18.12 9.76
CA SER A 435 -34.88 -18.45 11.04
C SER A 435 -35.80 -19.67 10.99
N LYS A 436 -36.24 -20.09 9.79
CA LYS A 436 -36.92 -21.39 9.57
C LYS A 436 -36.10 -22.60 10.07
N PHE A 437 -34.78 -22.47 10.18
CA PHE A 437 -33.90 -23.52 10.72
C PHE A 437 -33.71 -23.46 12.25
N HIS A 438 -34.14 -22.39 12.95
CA HIS A 438 -34.01 -22.29 14.43
C HIS A 438 -34.74 -23.41 15.19
N LYS A 439 -35.76 -24.03 14.56
CA LYS A 439 -36.47 -25.21 15.07
C LYS A 439 -35.76 -26.55 14.76
N LYS A 440 -34.85 -26.59 13.78
CA LYS A 440 -34.10 -27.79 13.36
C LYS A 440 -32.75 -27.92 14.09
N ILE A 441 -32.08 -26.80 14.34
CA ILE A 441 -30.79 -26.73 15.04
C ILE A 441 -31.08 -26.68 16.55
N LYS A 442 -30.41 -27.53 17.34
CA LYS A 442 -30.52 -27.56 18.82
C LYS A 442 -29.14 -27.41 19.43
N LEU A 443 -29.06 -26.67 20.54
CA LEU A 443 -27.86 -26.65 21.39
C LEU A 443 -27.73 -28.00 22.12
N SER A 444 -26.53 -28.57 22.25
CA SER A 444 -26.36 -29.84 22.97
C SER A 444 -26.40 -29.64 24.49
N ALA A 445 -27.28 -30.38 25.16
CA ALA A 445 -27.36 -30.37 26.63
C ALA A 445 -26.16 -31.06 27.33
N GLN A 446 -25.29 -31.72 26.58
CA GLN A 446 -24.17 -32.50 27.12
C GLN A 446 -22.96 -31.66 27.57
N ASN A 447 -22.97 -30.33 27.33
CA ASN A 447 -21.93 -29.41 27.79
C ASN A 447 -22.28 -28.68 29.11
N ILE A 448 -23.21 -29.22 29.92
CA ILE A 448 -23.33 -28.85 31.34
C ILE A 448 -22.17 -29.52 32.09
N LEU A 449 -20.99 -28.92 31.96
CA LEU A 449 -19.80 -29.30 32.73
C LEU A 449 -20.09 -29.06 34.21
N LYS A 450 -20.15 -30.16 34.98
CA LYS A 450 -19.84 -30.10 36.42
C LYS A 450 -18.43 -29.53 36.56
N HIS A 451 -18.17 -28.75 37.61
CA HIS A 451 -16.82 -28.26 37.90
C HIS A 451 -15.82 -29.42 37.95
N GLN A 452 -14.93 -29.45 36.96
CA GLN A 452 -13.81 -30.38 36.87
C GLN A 452 -12.62 -29.55 36.40
N GLU A 453 -11.49 -29.66 37.10
CA GLU A 453 -10.40 -28.67 37.05
C GLU A 453 -9.48 -28.85 35.83
N SER A 454 -10.02 -28.60 34.62
CA SER A 454 -9.22 -28.38 33.42
C SER A 454 -8.97 -26.89 33.23
N SER A 455 -8.02 -26.33 33.99
CA SER A 455 -7.71 -24.90 34.03
C SER A 455 -6.92 -24.39 32.81
N ASP A 456 -7.40 -24.68 31.59
CA ASP A 456 -6.89 -24.12 30.33
C ASP A 456 -7.34 -22.65 30.14
N PHE A 457 -7.12 -21.83 31.17
CA PHE A 457 -7.10 -20.38 31.02
C PHE A 457 -5.92 -20.02 30.09
N ILE A 458 -6.22 -19.47 28.92
CA ILE A 458 -5.23 -19.02 27.94
C ILE A 458 -4.57 -17.73 28.46
N TYR A 459 -3.69 -17.89 29.46
CA TYR A 459 -2.92 -16.79 30.01
C TYR A 459 -1.82 -16.37 29.03
N LEU A 460 -1.98 -15.19 28.45
CA LEU A 460 -0.93 -14.52 27.68
C LEU A 460 0.31 -14.35 28.58
N LYS A 461 1.40 -15.05 28.22
CA LYS A 461 2.62 -15.14 29.03
C LYS A 461 3.40 -13.82 29.03
N SER A 462 2.99 -12.92 29.92
CA SER A 462 3.55 -11.58 30.10
C SER A 462 4.90 -11.61 30.82
N ASN A 463 5.98 -11.77 30.04
CA ASN A 463 7.33 -11.61 30.56
C ASN A 463 7.61 -10.14 30.93
N HIS A 464 7.41 -9.77 32.19
CA HIS A 464 7.98 -8.55 32.77
C HIS A 464 9.04 -8.87 33.83
N THR A 465 10.21 -8.28 33.63
CA THR A 465 11.39 -8.28 34.50
C THR A 465 11.07 -7.93 35.94
N LYS A 466 11.45 -8.81 36.89
CA LYS A 466 11.84 -8.35 38.24
C LYS A 466 13.21 -7.67 38.16
N SER A 467 13.39 -6.61 38.93
CA SER A 467 14.65 -5.90 39.07
C SER A 467 15.51 -6.45 40.21
N ILE A 468 16.82 -6.47 39.97
CA ILE A 468 17.95 -6.33 40.90
C ILE A 468 17.58 -6.13 42.38
N ALA A 469 18.12 -7.01 43.23
CA ALA A 469 18.53 -6.73 44.60
C ALA A 469 19.98 -7.25 44.79
N ILE A 470 20.71 -6.73 45.77
CA ILE A 470 22.17 -6.91 45.91
C ILE A 470 22.49 -7.76 47.16
N ASN A 471 23.57 -8.55 47.05
CA ASN A 471 24.39 -9.24 48.05
C ASN A 471 23.90 -9.32 49.50
N THR A 472 23.94 -10.53 50.08
CA THR A 472 24.86 -10.82 51.21
C THR A 472 25.13 -12.33 51.32
N THR A 473 26.11 -12.68 52.15
CA THR A 473 26.51 -14.05 52.54
C THR A 473 25.46 -14.64 53.52
N ASP A 474 25.41 -15.94 53.88
CA ASP A 474 26.51 -16.79 54.36
C ASP A 474 26.28 -18.31 54.21
N ARG A 475 27.22 -19.10 54.75
CA ARG A 475 27.18 -20.57 54.85
C ARG A 475 26.08 -21.05 55.80
N GLU A 476 25.57 -22.27 55.57
CA GLU A 476 25.84 -23.41 56.46
C GLU A 476 25.50 -24.76 55.80
N GLU A 477 25.99 -25.85 56.39
CA GLU A 477 25.85 -27.23 55.89
C GLU A 477 24.68 -27.95 56.57
N LEU A 478 24.03 -28.92 55.91
CA LEU A 478 23.64 -30.17 56.59
C LEU A 478 23.34 -31.33 55.60
N GLN A 479 24.24 -32.32 55.65
CA GLN A 479 24.03 -33.79 55.68
C GLN A 479 22.97 -34.52 54.80
N ILE A 480 23.41 -35.66 54.26
CA ILE A 480 22.61 -36.72 53.61
C ILE A 480 22.27 -37.81 54.66
N PRO A 481 21.18 -38.60 54.51
CA PRO A 481 21.25 -39.89 53.79
C PRO A 481 20.09 -40.08 52.77
N LYS A 482 20.16 -40.81 51.64
CA LYS A 482 20.88 -42.04 51.19
C LYS A 482 20.11 -43.33 51.54
N GLU A 483 20.10 -44.29 50.58
CA GLU A 483 19.37 -45.60 50.49
C GLU A 483 18.09 -45.57 49.62
N TYR A 484 17.70 -46.58 48.82
CA TYR A 484 18.31 -47.86 48.33
C TYR A 484 18.54 -47.74 46.77
N LEU A 485 19.50 -48.37 46.05
CA LEU A 485 19.89 -49.80 45.90
C LEU A 485 18.72 -50.64 45.29
N ILE A 486 18.81 -51.61 44.35
CA ILE A 486 19.80 -52.30 43.49
C ILE A 486 18.95 -52.81 42.27
N SER A 487 19.35 -52.82 40.99
CA SER A 487 20.25 -53.76 40.27
C SER A 487 20.26 -53.36 38.76
N SER A 488 21.37 -53.24 38.04
CA SER A 488 22.18 -54.29 37.36
C SER A 488 21.57 -54.83 36.04
N ARG A 489 22.33 -55.28 35.02
CA ARG A 489 23.76 -55.66 35.01
C ARG A 489 24.39 -55.66 33.60
N LEU A 490 25.53 -54.95 33.44
CA LEU A 490 26.72 -55.26 32.60
C LEU A 490 26.54 -55.57 31.08
N ILE A 491 27.56 -55.60 30.20
CA ILE A 491 29.02 -55.85 30.31
C ILE A 491 29.86 -54.77 29.57
N ASN A 492 31.07 -54.50 30.08
CA ASN A 492 32.13 -53.67 29.45
C ASN A 492 33.09 -54.52 28.58
N ILE A 493 33.85 -53.92 27.64
CA ILE A 493 35.35 -53.83 27.68
C ILE A 493 35.99 -53.24 26.39
N LYS A 494 36.90 -52.27 26.60
CA LYS A 494 38.08 -51.80 25.83
C LYS A 494 38.06 -51.64 24.28
N MET A 495 38.16 -50.37 23.87
CA MET A 495 39.19 -49.77 22.98
C MET A 495 39.79 -50.55 21.78
N LYS A 496 39.77 -49.88 20.61
CA LYS A 496 41.01 -49.59 19.86
C LYS A 496 40.88 -48.26 19.08
N LYS A 497 42.00 -47.56 18.84
CA LYS A 497 42.05 -46.33 18.03
C LYS A 497 41.72 -46.60 16.56
N ILE A 498 40.97 -45.70 15.93
CA ILE A 498 41.25 -45.20 14.56
C ILE A 498 41.11 -43.68 14.61
N GLU A 499 42.09 -42.95 14.08
CA GLU A 499 42.09 -41.50 13.98
C GLU A 499 41.56 -41.07 12.60
N THR A 500 40.56 -40.19 12.53
CA THR A 500 40.29 -39.36 11.34
C THR A 500 39.29 -38.23 11.61
N ASN A 501 39.74 -36.98 11.50
CA ASN A 501 38.99 -35.71 11.41
C ASN A 501 37.87 -35.42 12.43
N ASP A 502 38.10 -34.38 13.24
CA ASP A 502 37.09 -33.70 14.05
C ASP A 502 35.98 -33.06 13.20
N ASN A 503 34.91 -33.80 12.96
CA ASN A 503 33.65 -33.22 12.53
C ASN A 503 33.04 -32.45 13.70
N TYR A 504 33.11 -31.11 13.62
CA TYR A 504 32.34 -30.23 14.50
C TYR A 504 30.87 -30.64 14.50
N GLU A 505 30.38 -31.15 15.64
CA GLU A 505 28.94 -31.42 15.82
C GLU A 505 28.16 -30.14 15.49
N HIS A 506 27.34 -30.21 14.45
CA HIS A 506 26.53 -29.08 14.03
C HIS A 506 25.49 -28.79 15.10
N VAL A 507 25.72 -27.73 15.89
CA VAL A 507 24.83 -27.30 16.96
C VAL A 507 23.52 -26.77 16.38
N ILE A 508 22.62 -27.71 16.10
CA ILE A 508 21.25 -27.51 15.64
C ILE A 508 20.38 -27.35 16.88
N LYS A 509 19.68 -26.22 16.99
CA LYS A 509 18.75 -25.93 18.10
C LYS A 509 17.34 -25.71 17.53
N GLU A 510 16.33 -26.27 18.20
CA GLU A 510 14.91 -26.00 17.88
C GLU A 510 14.44 -24.80 18.71
N PHE A 511 13.58 -23.96 18.12
CA PHE A 511 13.15 -22.68 18.68
C PHE A 511 11.64 -22.52 18.59
N ASN A 512 11.02 -22.19 19.72
CA ASN A 512 9.62 -21.77 19.76
C ASN A 512 9.50 -20.36 19.15
N LEU A 513 9.10 -20.29 17.88
CA LEU A 513 8.79 -19.01 17.22
C LEU A 513 7.58 -18.35 17.90
N ASN A 514 7.58 -17.02 17.91
CA ASN A 514 6.42 -16.25 18.35
C ASN A 514 5.19 -16.54 17.46
N SER A 515 4.00 -16.28 18.01
CA SER A 515 2.75 -16.28 17.23
C SER A 515 2.88 -15.40 15.99
N TYR A 516 2.61 -15.95 14.81
CA TYR A 516 2.74 -15.23 13.54
C TYR A 516 2.01 -13.87 13.55
N ARG A 517 2.79 -12.81 13.44
CA ARG A 517 2.35 -11.43 13.20
C ARG A 517 3.07 -10.97 11.94
N ARG A 518 2.34 -10.53 10.91
CA ARG A 518 2.97 -10.15 9.62
C ARG A 518 4.09 -9.13 9.85
N ILE A 519 5.28 -9.41 9.33
CA ILE A 519 6.42 -8.51 9.28
C ILE A 519 6.60 -8.01 7.84
N ASN A 520 6.80 -6.70 7.66
CA ASN A 520 7.15 -6.15 6.35
C ASN A 520 8.65 -6.37 6.09
N LEU A 521 9.00 -7.48 5.46
CA LEU A 521 10.37 -7.85 5.10
C LEU A 521 11.01 -6.92 4.03
N PHE A 522 10.27 -5.95 3.50
CA PHE A 522 10.77 -4.87 2.65
C PHE A 522 11.01 -3.54 3.42
N SER A 523 10.86 -3.52 4.75
CA SER A 523 11.13 -2.31 5.54
C SER A 523 12.62 -1.93 5.50
N MET A 524 12.90 -0.63 5.60
CA MET A 524 14.25 -0.09 5.44
C MET A 524 15.20 -0.54 6.56
N ASP A 525 14.70 -0.72 7.78
CA ASP A 525 15.48 -1.17 8.95
C ASP A 525 15.85 -2.67 8.87
N ILE A 526 15.01 -3.47 8.20
CA ILE A 526 15.30 -4.89 7.92
C ILE A 526 16.27 -5.00 6.74
N ARG A 527 16.17 -4.11 5.75
CA ARG A 527 17.05 -4.07 4.58
C ARG A 527 18.46 -3.52 4.89
N SER A 528 18.60 -2.60 5.85
CA SER A 528 19.88 -1.92 6.10
C SER A 528 21.00 -2.89 6.42
N ASN A 529 22.18 -2.71 5.82
CA ASN A 529 23.36 -3.52 6.15
C ASN A 529 24.32 -2.78 7.08
N ILE A 530 25.22 -3.53 7.74
CA ILE A 530 26.18 -2.97 8.71
C ILE A 530 27.05 -1.82 8.14
N TYR A 531 27.35 -1.81 6.83
CA TYR A 531 28.09 -0.71 6.20
C TYR A 531 27.21 0.55 6.04
N GLU A 532 25.95 0.41 5.64
CA GLU A 532 24.98 1.51 5.62
C GLU A 532 24.70 2.07 7.03
N ASP A 533 24.62 1.18 8.03
CA ASP A 533 24.44 1.57 9.43
C ASP A 533 25.70 2.21 10.04
N ALA A 534 26.90 1.89 9.51
CA ALA A 534 28.12 2.66 9.77
C ALA A 534 28.11 4.03 9.07
N ILE A 535 27.67 4.14 7.81
CA ILE A 535 27.57 5.42 7.09
C ILE A 535 26.68 6.43 7.83
N LYS A 536 25.57 5.97 8.43
CA LYS A 536 24.68 6.81 9.27
C LYS A 536 25.36 7.40 10.52
N LYS A 537 26.51 6.86 10.93
CA LYS A 537 27.28 7.26 12.11
C LYS A 537 28.57 8.03 11.79
N ILE A 538 28.97 8.08 10.53
CA ILE A 538 30.18 8.79 10.11
C ILE A 538 30.08 10.27 10.48
N ASP A 539 31.09 10.78 11.19
CA ASP A 539 31.29 12.22 11.26
C ASP A 539 31.76 12.75 9.91
N ILE A 540 30.97 13.66 9.37
CA ILE A 540 31.16 14.28 8.07
C ILE A 540 32.27 15.33 8.17
N ASP A 541 32.27 16.13 9.23
CA ASP A 541 33.06 17.36 9.39
C ASP A 541 33.87 17.29 10.70
N ASN A 542 34.49 16.13 10.93
CA ASN A 542 35.33 15.79 12.09
C ASN A 542 36.40 16.86 12.41
N ASP A 543 36.94 17.46 11.36
CA ASP A 543 38.02 18.46 11.42
C ASP A 543 37.47 19.91 11.43
N TYR A 544 36.13 20.06 11.47
CA TYR A 544 35.37 21.31 11.43
C TYR A 544 35.67 22.22 10.22
N GLN A 545 36.23 21.69 9.13
CA GLN A 545 36.60 22.48 7.95
C GLN A 545 35.39 23.18 7.31
N PHE A 546 34.27 22.48 7.13
CA PHE A 546 33.06 23.08 6.59
C PHE A 546 32.44 24.07 7.58
N LYS A 547 32.40 23.74 8.88
CA LYS A 547 31.94 24.65 9.94
C LYS A 547 32.73 25.97 9.98
N ASN A 548 34.05 25.90 9.81
CA ASN A 548 34.93 27.08 9.81
C ASN A 548 34.71 27.92 8.55
N ARG A 549 34.72 27.30 7.35
CA ARG A 549 34.40 28.03 6.11
C ARG A 549 32.99 28.63 6.13
N ALA A 550 32.02 27.97 6.77
CA ALA A 550 30.68 28.50 6.98
C ALA A 550 30.61 29.64 8.01
N LEU A 551 31.52 29.69 9.00
CA LEU A 551 31.72 30.85 9.88
C LEU A 551 32.30 32.03 9.10
N ASP A 552 33.25 31.81 8.20
CA ASP A 552 33.88 32.89 7.41
C ASP A 552 32.90 33.47 6.39
N GLU A 553 32.26 32.61 5.59
CA GLU A 553 31.30 32.98 4.55
C GLU A 553 30.03 33.67 5.07
N LEU A 554 29.66 33.41 6.33
CA LEU A 554 28.54 34.06 7.02
C LEU A 554 28.98 35.12 8.04
N GLY A 555 30.27 35.26 8.35
CA GLY A 555 30.74 35.98 9.54
C GLY A 555 30.29 37.44 9.59
N THR A 556 30.42 38.16 8.49
CA THR A 556 29.94 39.54 8.35
C THR A 556 28.41 39.65 8.44
N TYR A 557 27.67 38.61 8.03
CA TYR A 557 26.21 38.53 8.13
C TYR A 557 25.71 38.14 9.53
N ILE A 558 26.52 37.38 10.29
CA ILE A 558 26.30 37.05 11.70
C ILE A 558 26.50 38.31 12.55
N ILE A 559 27.66 38.99 12.38
CA ILE A 559 28.03 40.20 13.13
C ILE A 559 27.06 41.36 12.83
N SER A 560 26.71 41.62 11.57
CA SER A 560 25.72 42.66 11.20
C SER A 560 24.28 42.36 11.64
N ARG A 561 24.03 41.20 12.26
CA ARG A 561 22.77 40.84 12.91
C ARG A 561 22.82 40.89 14.44
N GLY A 562 23.95 41.32 15.02
CA GLY A 562 24.12 41.47 16.47
C GLY A 562 24.45 40.16 17.21
N PHE A 563 24.70 39.06 16.49
CA PHE A 563 25.09 37.80 17.10
C PHE A 563 26.57 37.82 17.49
N THR A 564 26.87 37.43 18.73
CA THR A 564 28.25 37.15 19.17
C THR A 564 28.77 35.86 18.51
N LYS A 565 30.07 35.57 18.63
CA LYS A 565 30.70 34.34 18.06
C LYS A 565 30.27 33.07 18.83
N LEU A 566 29.01 32.69 18.69
CA LEU A 566 28.43 31.45 19.19
C LEU A 566 28.63 30.29 18.19
N PRO A 567 28.65 29.03 18.64
CA PRO A 567 28.88 27.89 17.75
C PRO A 567 27.72 27.67 16.77
N LEU A 568 28.02 27.65 15.46
CA LEU A 568 27.05 27.26 14.43
C LEU A 568 26.54 25.84 14.69
N ASN A 569 25.23 25.69 14.92
CA ASN A 569 24.59 24.37 14.84
C ASN A 569 24.24 24.06 13.38
N LEU A 570 25.05 23.20 12.74
CA LEU A 570 24.90 22.76 11.35
C LEU A 570 24.31 21.33 11.23
N SER A 571 23.72 20.78 12.30
CA SER A 571 23.31 19.38 12.38
C SER A 571 22.32 18.94 11.29
N GLN A 572 21.45 19.84 10.82
CA GLN A 572 20.52 19.52 9.74
C GLN A 572 21.23 19.49 8.38
N THR A 573 22.17 20.39 8.12
CA THR A 573 23.03 20.31 6.93
C THR A 573 23.84 19.01 6.92
N TYR A 574 24.48 18.64 8.04
CA TYR A 574 25.20 17.37 8.13
C TYR A 574 24.26 16.16 7.94
N SER A 575 23.10 16.11 8.60
CA SER A 575 22.13 15.03 8.40
C SER A 575 21.64 14.92 6.95
N ASN A 576 21.50 16.06 6.24
CA ASN A 576 21.16 16.08 4.82
C ASN A 576 22.32 15.58 3.95
N VAL A 577 23.57 15.87 4.30
CA VAL A 577 24.78 15.31 3.66
C VAL A 577 24.88 13.80 3.89
N SER A 578 24.71 13.30 5.13
CA SER A 578 24.68 11.85 5.43
C SER A 578 23.65 11.14 4.56
N LYS A 579 22.45 11.73 4.44
CA LYS A 579 21.38 11.20 3.62
C LYS A 579 21.73 11.21 2.13
N TYR A 580 22.25 12.32 1.59
CA TYR A 580 22.67 12.39 0.19
C TYR A 580 23.73 11.33 -0.15
N ILE A 581 24.74 11.16 0.71
CA ILE A 581 25.80 10.16 0.55
C ILE A 581 25.21 8.75 0.62
N LEU A 582 24.34 8.46 1.59
CA LEU A 582 23.68 7.16 1.73
C LEU A 582 22.78 6.83 0.52
N ASP A 583 21.98 7.79 0.04
CA ASP A 583 21.09 7.65 -1.12
C ASP A 583 21.89 7.39 -2.42
N LYS A 584 23.14 7.88 -2.52
CA LYS A 584 24.06 7.60 -3.65
C LYS A 584 24.82 6.29 -3.51
N ILE A 585 25.24 5.91 -2.30
CA ILE A 585 26.16 4.79 -2.06
C ILE A 585 25.43 3.47 -1.79
N SER A 586 24.26 3.50 -1.14
CA SER A 586 23.48 2.30 -0.77
C SER A 586 23.24 1.33 -1.94
N PRO A 587 22.84 1.76 -3.16
CA PRO A 587 22.67 0.85 -4.29
C PRO A 587 23.94 0.03 -4.57
N HIS A 588 25.09 0.69 -4.64
CA HIS A 588 26.36 0.06 -4.94
C HIS A 588 26.85 -0.85 -3.81
N ILE A 589 26.65 -0.49 -2.53
CA ILE A 589 26.94 -1.40 -1.40
C ILE A 589 26.13 -2.68 -1.54
N ASN A 590 24.82 -2.58 -1.81
CA ASN A 590 23.97 -3.77 -1.96
C ASN A 590 24.41 -4.64 -3.14
N ASP A 591 24.74 -4.06 -4.29
CA ASP A 591 25.26 -4.80 -5.46
C ASP A 591 26.59 -5.50 -5.17
N ILE A 592 27.52 -4.83 -4.48
CA ILE A 592 28.82 -5.38 -4.10
C ILE A 592 28.63 -6.56 -3.12
N MET A 593 27.77 -6.40 -2.11
CA MET A 593 27.48 -7.44 -1.11
C MET A 593 26.95 -8.75 -1.72
N ILE A 594 26.19 -8.72 -2.82
CA ILE A 594 25.73 -9.93 -3.54
C ILE A 594 26.90 -10.88 -3.91
N THR A 595 28.12 -10.34 -4.03
CA THR A 595 29.34 -11.11 -4.40
C THR A 595 30.43 -11.14 -3.34
N THR A 596 30.23 -10.48 -2.18
CA THR A 596 31.28 -10.27 -1.16
C THR A 596 30.78 -10.31 0.28
N ASP A 597 29.54 -10.75 0.52
CA ASP A 597 28.97 -10.88 1.87
C ASP A 597 29.83 -11.82 2.74
N VAL A 598 29.97 -11.52 4.03
CA VAL A 598 30.78 -12.34 4.93
C VAL A 598 29.99 -13.59 5.33
N LEU A 599 30.59 -14.77 5.10
CA LEU A 599 30.01 -16.04 5.54
C LEU A 599 29.99 -16.13 7.07
N ILE A 600 28.79 -16.02 7.65
CA ILE A 600 28.53 -16.26 9.07
C ILE A 600 28.24 -17.75 9.27
N THR A 601 29.21 -18.49 9.80
CA THR A 601 29.09 -19.89 10.22
C THR A 601 28.50 -20.00 11.64
N PRO A 602 27.98 -21.17 12.07
CA PRO A 602 27.69 -21.42 13.49
C PRO A 602 28.96 -21.29 14.36
N GLY A 603 28.77 -21.12 15.66
CA GLY A 603 29.85 -21.12 16.67
C GLY A 603 30.80 -19.90 16.69
N ILE A 604 30.89 -19.14 15.60
CA ILE A 604 31.71 -17.92 15.51
C ILE A 604 31.21 -16.82 16.46
N SER A 605 32.11 -16.03 17.06
CA SER A 605 31.69 -14.91 17.92
C SER A 605 31.28 -13.68 17.11
N LEU A 606 30.48 -12.81 17.73
CA LEU A 606 30.11 -11.51 17.16
C LEU A 606 31.32 -10.56 16.97
N LEU A 607 32.41 -10.77 17.71
CA LEU A 607 33.66 -10.01 17.56
C LEU A 607 34.44 -10.47 16.32
N ASP A 608 34.51 -11.79 16.07
CA ASP A 608 35.17 -12.34 14.89
C ASP A 608 34.41 -12.01 13.61
N ILE A 609 33.06 -11.98 13.67
CA ILE A 609 32.26 -11.50 12.53
C ILE A 609 32.57 -10.02 12.28
N ARG A 610 32.60 -9.15 13.30
CA ARG A 610 33.00 -7.75 13.13
C ARG A 610 34.39 -7.65 12.49
N TYR A 611 35.36 -8.45 12.95
CA TYR A 611 36.69 -8.49 12.36
C TYR A 611 36.65 -8.87 10.87
N LYS A 612 35.91 -9.94 10.50
CA LYS A 612 35.75 -10.35 9.10
C LYS A 612 35.04 -9.33 8.21
N TYR A 613 34.12 -8.51 8.75
CA TYR A 613 33.52 -7.39 8.02
C TYR A 613 34.49 -6.21 7.86
N ILE A 614 35.37 -5.96 8.85
CA ILE A 614 36.43 -4.95 8.76
C ILE A 614 37.53 -5.39 7.78
N SER A 615 37.90 -6.67 7.77
CA SER A 615 38.96 -7.22 6.92
C SER A 615 38.49 -7.64 5.51
N ASN A 616 37.31 -7.18 5.07
CA ASN A 616 36.73 -7.56 3.79
C ASN A 616 37.29 -6.72 2.64
N ILE A 617 38.58 -6.92 2.34
CA ILE A 617 39.34 -6.16 1.32
C ILE A 617 38.60 -6.14 -0.03
N VAL A 618 38.09 -7.30 -0.47
CA VAL A 618 37.37 -7.44 -1.75
C VAL A 618 36.05 -6.62 -1.81
N PHE A 619 35.40 -6.38 -0.67
CA PHE A 619 34.28 -5.44 -0.57
C PHE A 619 34.79 -3.99 -0.68
N PHE A 620 35.82 -3.61 0.09
CA PHE A 620 36.32 -2.25 0.15
C PHE A 620 37.00 -1.79 -1.16
N ASP A 621 37.72 -2.65 -1.87
CA ASP A 621 38.29 -2.37 -3.20
C ASP A 621 37.21 -2.00 -4.23
N LYS A 622 36.10 -2.77 -4.23
CA LYS A 622 34.95 -2.53 -5.10
C LYS A 622 34.21 -1.26 -4.70
N LEU A 623 34.07 -1.00 -3.40
CA LEU A 623 33.43 0.20 -2.88
C LEU A 623 34.25 1.45 -3.21
N HIS A 624 35.57 1.41 -3.04
CA HIS A 624 36.48 2.52 -3.37
C HIS A 624 36.36 2.93 -4.85
N LYS A 625 36.43 1.96 -5.78
CA LYS A 625 36.24 2.20 -7.22
C LYS A 625 34.86 2.80 -7.55
N LYS A 626 33.81 2.45 -6.80
CA LYS A 626 32.48 3.08 -6.93
C LYS A 626 32.40 4.45 -6.28
N CYS A 627 33.14 4.72 -5.20
CA CYS A 627 33.27 6.06 -4.63
C CYS A 627 33.96 7.02 -5.62
N GLU A 628 35.04 6.59 -6.28
CA GLU A 628 35.67 7.36 -7.36
C GLU A 628 34.71 7.68 -8.50
N GLU A 629 33.95 6.70 -8.98
CA GLU A 629 32.96 6.86 -10.05
C GLU A 629 31.88 7.87 -9.67
N ILE A 630 31.40 7.83 -8.43
CA ILE A 630 30.42 8.78 -7.89
C ILE A 630 31.01 10.18 -7.76
N VAL A 631 32.26 10.32 -7.29
CA VAL A 631 32.96 11.62 -7.21
C VAL A 631 33.14 12.23 -8.60
N LYS A 632 33.63 11.44 -9.58
CA LYS A 632 33.75 11.84 -10.99
C LYS A 632 32.39 12.30 -11.55
N ASN A 633 31.28 11.66 -11.17
CA ASN A 633 29.92 12.06 -11.54
C ASN A 633 29.37 13.27 -10.75
N ILE A 634 29.92 13.61 -9.58
CA ILE A 634 29.52 14.77 -8.77
C ILE A 634 30.26 16.06 -9.19
N HIS A 635 31.51 15.98 -9.64
CA HIS A 635 32.27 17.12 -10.14
C HIS A 635 31.52 18.00 -11.17
N PRO A 636 30.89 17.46 -12.24
CA PRO A 636 30.17 18.27 -13.22
C PRO A 636 28.81 18.81 -12.75
N ILE A 637 28.30 18.40 -11.58
CA ILE A 637 26.99 18.89 -11.08
C ILE A 637 27.11 20.37 -10.67
N PRO A 638 26.29 21.29 -11.21
CA PRO A 638 26.30 22.70 -10.83
C PRO A 638 26.08 22.92 -9.33
N ASN A 639 26.82 23.85 -8.72
CA ASN A 639 26.84 24.05 -7.27
C ASN A 639 25.45 24.38 -6.69
N ASN A 640 24.59 25.08 -7.44
CA ASN A 640 23.21 25.40 -7.01
C ASN A 640 22.32 24.15 -6.76
N TYR A 641 22.68 22.97 -7.29
CA TYR A 641 21.97 21.71 -7.02
C TYR A 641 22.00 21.32 -5.52
N PHE A 642 23.07 21.70 -4.81
CA PHE A 642 23.29 21.34 -3.40
C PHE A 642 22.58 22.30 -2.41
N LEU A 643 21.86 23.31 -2.90
CA LEU A 643 21.13 24.32 -2.12
C LEU A 643 20.05 23.72 -1.20
N SER A 644 19.46 22.60 -1.61
CA SER A 644 18.46 21.82 -0.86
C SER A 644 19.05 21.09 0.35
N ILE A 645 20.35 20.79 0.35
CA ILE A 645 21.05 20.09 1.42
C ILE A 645 21.35 21.05 2.58
N ILE A 646 21.72 22.29 2.27
CA ILE A 646 21.98 23.33 3.27
C ILE A 646 20.69 23.67 4.03
N GLN A 647 20.74 23.74 5.37
CA GLN A 647 19.60 24.19 6.18
C GLN A 647 19.29 25.69 5.93
N SER A 648 18.01 26.08 5.88
CA SER A 648 17.61 27.48 5.63
C SER A 648 17.74 28.40 6.86
N ILE A 649 17.84 27.81 8.05
CA ILE A 649 17.95 28.51 9.34
C ILE A 649 19.11 27.86 10.11
N ILE A 650 20.03 28.67 10.63
CA ILE A 650 21.05 28.24 11.57
C ILE A 650 20.63 28.69 12.97
N ASN A 651 20.73 27.80 13.95
CA ASN A 651 20.49 28.11 15.35
C ASN A 651 21.85 28.31 16.05
N PHE A 652 21.94 29.33 16.92
CA PHE A 652 23.11 29.59 17.77
C PHE A 652 22.87 29.19 19.24
N GLY A 653 21.62 28.85 19.58
CA GLY A 653 21.19 28.38 20.89
C GLY A 653 19.73 27.94 20.84
N SER A 654 19.05 27.97 21.99
CA SER A 654 17.60 27.71 22.09
C SER A 654 16.75 28.87 21.55
N THR A 655 17.24 30.10 21.70
CA THR A 655 16.57 31.37 21.36
C THR A 655 16.99 31.94 20.00
N GLU A 656 18.28 31.90 19.67
CA GLU A 656 18.86 32.66 18.56
C GLU A 656 18.88 31.90 17.24
N ARG A 657 18.42 32.56 16.17
CA ARG A 657 18.24 31.98 14.83
C ARG A 657 18.59 32.96 13.71
N LEU A 658 19.40 32.51 12.76
CA LEU A 658 19.80 33.24 11.55
C LEU A 658 19.19 32.59 10.31
N VAL A 659 18.39 33.34 9.55
CA VAL A 659 17.81 32.86 8.28
C VAL A 659 18.80 33.13 7.15
N ILE A 660 19.34 32.07 6.55
CA ILE A 660 20.40 32.17 5.53
C ILE A 660 19.91 31.91 4.09
N THR A 661 18.59 31.88 3.85
CA THR A 661 17.98 31.50 2.56
C THR A 661 18.64 32.13 1.33
N HIS A 662 18.92 33.45 1.36
CA HIS A 662 19.55 34.18 0.25
C HIS A 662 21.09 34.11 0.24
N LYS A 663 21.71 33.54 1.28
CA LYS A 663 23.17 33.38 1.41
C LYS A 663 23.63 31.93 1.17
N LYS A 664 22.72 30.95 1.17
CA LYS A 664 22.99 29.53 0.86
C LYS A 664 23.93 29.32 -0.34
N ASN A 665 23.75 30.10 -1.42
CA ASN A 665 24.55 30.00 -2.65
C ASN A 665 26.07 30.03 -2.42
N LYS A 666 26.54 30.76 -1.40
CA LYS A 666 27.96 30.80 -0.99
C LYS A 666 28.44 29.46 -0.42
N LEU A 667 27.62 28.80 0.40
CA LEU A 667 27.94 27.51 1.03
C LEU A 667 27.73 26.31 0.08
N CYS A 668 27.11 26.50 -1.08
CA CYS A 668 26.84 25.43 -2.04
C CYS A 668 28.11 24.75 -2.58
N GLN A 669 29.19 25.51 -2.76
CA GLN A 669 30.50 24.95 -3.15
C GLN A 669 31.09 24.11 -2.02
N GLU A 670 31.04 24.63 -0.79
CA GLU A 670 31.63 23.98 0.38
C GLU A 670 30.89 22.71 0.77
N VAL A 671 29.55 22.67 0.64
CA VAL A 671 28.79 21.41 0.79
C VAL A 671 29.13 20.40 -0.31
N LYS A 672 29.35 20.84 -1.55
CA LYS A 672 29.77 19.95 -2.64
C LYS A 672 31.17 19.35 -2.39
N LEU A 673 32.11 20.15 -1.90
CA LEU A 673 33.45 19.69 -1.50
C LEU A 673 33.36 18.68 -0.33
N LEU A 674 32.60 19.01 0.72
CA LEU A 674 32.38 18.13 1.88
C LEU A 674 31.78 16.76 1.50
N ILE A 675 30.85 16.76 0.54
CA ILE A 675 30.27 15.54 -0.05
C ILE A 675 31.34 14.75 -0.82
N ILE A 676 32.11 15.40 -1.69
CA ILE A 676 33.18 14.75 -2.47
C ILE A 676 34.21 14.12 -1.54
N GLU A 677 34.72 14.87 -0.57
CA GLU A 677 35.73 14.41 0.39
C GLU A 677 35.23 13.23 1.23
N THR A 678 34.00 13.32 1.76
CA THR A 678 33.41 12.25 2.57
C THR A 678 33.13 10.99 1.74
N ILE A 679 32.84 11.11 0.44
CA ILE A 679 32.71 9.95 -0.47
C ILE A 679 34.09 9.35 -0.81
N SER A 680 35.09 10.16 -1.15
CA SER A 680 36.46 9.69 -1.41
C SER A 680 37.04 8.90 -0.22
N ASN A 681 36.86 9.43 0.99
CA ASN A 681 37.34 8.83 2.23
C ASN A 681 36.38 7.77 2.83
N LEU A 682 35.26 7.46 2.16
CA LEU A 682 34.18 6.65 2.73
C LEU A 682 34.60 5.22 3.14
N PRO A 683 35.43 4.47 2.37
CA PRO A 683 35.89 3.14 2.79
C PRO A 683 36.60 3.18 4.16
N ASN A 684 37.49 4.17 4.35
CA ASN A 684 38.25 4.34 5.59
C ASN A 684 37.35 4.82 6.74
N LYS A 685 36.45 5.79 6.49
CA LYS A 685 35.48 6.25 7.49
C LYS A 685 34.52 5.11 7.92
N ILE A 686 34.12 4.20 7.01
CA ILE A 686 33.36 2.99 7.35
C ILE A 686 34.18 2.03 8.23
N ILE A 687 35.42 1.71 7.84
CA ILE A 687 36.31 0.83 8.63
C ILE A 687 36.51 1.36 10.06
N HIS A 688 36.63 2.68 10.21
CA HIS A 688 36.74 3.37 11.50
C HIS A 688 35.48 3.22 12.36
N GLU A 689 34.29 3.51 11.81
CA GLU A 689 33.04 3.39 12.57
C GLU A 689 32.67 1.92 12.88
N LEU A 690 32.98 0.97 11.98
CA LEU A 690 32.83 -0.47 12.26
C LEU A 690 33.64 -0.92 13.50
N LYS A 691 34.83 -0.36 13.73
CA LYS A 691 35.63 -0.64 14.95
C LYS A 691 34.95 -0.12 16.22
N LYS A 692 34.22 0.98 16.14
CA LYS A 692 33.51 1.62 17.26
C LYS A 692 32.13 1.00 17.58
N LEU A 693 31.51 0.26 16.66
CA LEU A 693 30.15 -0.30 16.86
C LEU A 693 30.07 -1.18 18.12
N LYS A 694 29.01 -0.96 18.91
CA LYS A 694 28.69 -1.76 20.10
C LYS A 694 28.09 -3.11 19.69
N GLN A 695 28.18 -4.12 20.55
CA GLN A 695 27.71 -5.48 20.24
C GLN A 695 26.23 -5.54 19.82
N SER A 696 25.35 -4.76 20.44
CA SER A 696 23.94 -4.63 20.04
C SER A 696 23.75 -4.01 18.65
N GLU A 697 24.65 -3.14 18.23
CA GLU A 697 24.62 -2.46 16.92
C GLU A 697 25.15 -3.37 15.82
N ILE A 698 26.18 -4.17 16.12
CA ILE A 698 26.66 -5.27 15.28
C ILE A 698 25.53 -6.28 15.06
N VAL A 699 24.80 -6.66 16.12
CA VAL A 699 23.62 -7.54 16.02
C VAL A 699 22.55 -6.93 15.11
N ASN A 700 22.18 -5.67 15.30
CA ASN A 700 21.13 -5.02 14.50
C ASN A 700 21.55 -4.73 13.03
N GLY A 701 22.84 -4.55 12.76
CA GLY A 701 23.38 -4.36 11.41
C GLY A 701 23.55 -5.66 10.61
N LEU A 702 23.62 -6.81 11.30
CA LEU A 702 23.84 -8.13 10.69
C LEU A 702 22.63 -9.06 10.73
N PHE A 703 21.73 -8.89 11.71
CA PHE A 703 20.56 -9.71 11.91
C PHE A 703 19.30 -8.84 12.07
N ALA A 704 18.13 -9.41 11.75
CA ALA A 704 16.83 -8.81 12.03
C ALA A 704 15.95 -9.78 12.83
N ASN A 705 15.29 -9.28 13.87
CA ASN A 705 14.36 -10.08 14.67
C ASN A 705 13.06 -10.30 13.88
N ILE A 706 12.83 -11.55 13.46
CA ILE A 706 11.71 -11.98 12.65
C ILE A 706 11.03 -13.16 13.37
N HIS A 707 9.75 -12.99 13.72
CA HIS A 707 8.95 -13.94 14.52
C HIS A 707 9.65 -14.43 15.81
N GLY A 708 10.49 -13.59 16.43
CA GLY A 708 11.19 -13.90 17.68
C GLY A 708 12.61 -14.46 17.52
N VAL A 709 13.09 -14.66 16.28
CA VAL A 709 14.45 -15.17 16.01
C VAL A 709 15.23 -14.13 15.19
N TYR A 710 16.51 -13.91 15.55
CA TYR A 710 17.38 -13.01 14.81
C TYR A 710 17.95 -13.71 13.58
N LEU A 711 17.35 -13.46 12.41
CA LEU A 711 17.79 -14.02 11.13
C LEU A 711 18.88 -13.15 10.51
N SER A 712 19.90 -13.74 9.90
CA SER A 712 20.92 -12.97 9.20
C SER A 712 20.31 -12.15 8.05
N LYS A 713 20.70 -10.87 7.93
CA LYS A 713 20.24 -10.00 6.85
C LYS A 713 20.69 -10.48 5.47
N SER A 714 21.73 -11.33 5.41
CA SER A 714 22.13 -12.08 4.21
C SER A 714 21.03 -13.04 3.73
N LEU A 715 20.46 -13.86 4.62
CA LEU A 715 19.29 -14.70 4.30
C LEU A 715 18.13 -13.84 3.79
N ILE A 716 17.86 -12.68 4.40
CA ILE A 716 16.75 -11.81 4.00
C ILE A 716 16.97 -11.21 2.60
N ARG A 717 18.21 -10.82 2.25
CA ARG A 717 18.57 -10.44 0.86
C ARG A 717 18.36 -11.59 -0.12
N ASN A 718 18.80 -12.80 0.23
CA ASN A 718 18.64 -14.00 -0.61
C ASN A 718 17.16 -14.38 -0.81
N ILE A 719 16.33 -14.19 0.21
CA ILE A 719 14.86 -14.29 0.13
C ILE A 719 14.30 -13.23 -0.82
N GLN A 720 14.65 -11.96 -0.66
CA GLN A 720 14.16 -10.89 -1.56
C GLN A 720 14.53 -11.17 -3.03
N LEU A 721 15.74 -11.70 -3.31
CA LEU A 721 16.15 -12.13 -4.66
C LEU A 721 15.35 -13.34 -5.18
N LEU A 722 15.11 -14.35 -4.33
CA LEU A 722 14.27 -15.52 -4.67
C LEU A 722 12.84 -15.09 -5.02
N PHE A 723 12.26 -14.14 -4.29
CA PHE A 723 10.89 -13.70 -4.51
C PHE A 723 10.75 -12.71 -5.68
N ASN A 724 11.73 -11.82 -5.88
CA ASN A 724 11.77 -10.93 -7.04
C ASN A 724 11.87 -11.69 -8.36
N SER A 725 12.55 -12.84 -8.37
CA SER A 725 12.65 -13.75 -9.52
C SER A 725 11.46 -14.71 -9.67
N ASN A 726 10.53 -14.75 -8.70
CA ASN A 726 9.37 -15.64 -8.70
C ASN A 726 8.09 -14.86 -8.32
N LYS A 727 7.83 -13.70 -8.96
CA LYS A 727 6.58 -12.95 -8.74
C LYS A 727 5.37 -13.80 -9.17
N LEU A 728 4.32 -13.84 -8.34
CA LEU A 728 3.08 -14.52 -8.69
C LEU A 728 2.43 -13.83 -9.91
N PRO A 729 1.92 -14.58 -10.91
CA PRO A 729 1.28 -14.00 -12.09
C PRO A 729 -0.07 -13.34 -11.76
N ASN A 730 -0.76 -13.84 -10.73
CA ASN A 730 -2.08 -13.39 -10.28
C ASN A 730 -2.03 -13.13 -8.76
N ASN A 731 -2.81 -12.18 -8.26
CA ASN A 731 -2.97 -11.98 -6.81
C ASN A 731 -3.82 -13.06 -6.11
N ASP A 732 -4.39 -14.02 -6.85
CA ASP A 732 -5.11 -15.14 -6.23
C ASP A 732 -4.12 -16.22 -5.73
N HIS A 733 -4.03 -16.35 -4.41
CA HIS A 733 -3.15 -17.32 -3.75
C HIS A 733 -3.68 -18.76 -3.77
N ILE A 734 -4.94 -18.99 -4.16
CA ILE A 734 -5.53 -20.33 -4.28
C ILE A 734 -5.12 -20.94 -5.63
N ASP A 735 -5.29 -20.20 -6.72
CA ASP A 735 -4.90 -20.63 -8.07
C ASP A 735 -3.37 -20.87 -8.18
N ASN A 736 -2.56 -20.23 -7.32
CA ASN A 736 -1.10 -20.36 -7.30
C ASN A 736 -0.54 -21.34 -6.23
N LEU A 737 -1.38 -22.12 -5.54
CA LEU A 737 -0.99 -22.88 -4.36
C LEU A 737 0.18 -23.87 -4.60
N GLU A 738 0.26 -24.48 -5.78
CA GLU A 738 1.38 -25.38 -6.15
C GLU A 738 2.71 -24.63 -6.27
N LEU A 739 2.72 -23.51 -6.99
CA LEU A 739 3.91 -22.66 -7.14
C LEU A 739 4.37 -22.13 -5.77
N ILE A 740 3.43 -21.77 -4.90
CA ILE A 740 3.71 -21.35 -3.51
C ILE A 740 4.29 -22.52 -2.69
N ASN A 741 3.83 -23.77 -2.86
CA ASN A 741 4.44 -24.94 -2.21
C ASN A 741 5.86 -25.24 -2.74
N ASN A 742 6.11 -25.06 -4.05
CA ASN A 742 7.43 -25.24 -4.65
C ASN A 742 8.42 -24.16 -4.15
N LEU A 743 7.94 -22.94 -3.93
CA LEU A 743 8.71 -21.88 -3.28
C LEU A 743 8.94 -22.15 -1.79
N LEU A 744 7.97 -22.71 -1.07
CA LEU A 744 8.16 -23.13 0.32
C LEU A 744 9.30 -24.14 0.46
N THR A 745 9.40 -25.12 -0.45
CA THR A 745 10.51 -26.09 -0.47
C THR A 745 11.85 -25.39 -0.71
N LYS A 746 11.95 -24.51 -1.73
CA LYS A 746 13.19 -23.74 -2.00
C LYS A 746 13.61 -22.86 -0.81
N LEU A 747 12.64 -22.20 -0.18
CA LEU A 747 12.83 -21.34 0.99
C LEU A 747 13.26 -22.16 2.23
N PHE A 748 12.67 -23.34 2.43
CA PHE A 748 13.09 -24.25 3.50
C PHE A 748 14.56 -24.68 3.37
N CYS A 749 15.03 -25.03 2.17
CA CYS A 749 16.43 -25.38 1.97
C CYS A 749 17.37 -24.18 2.22
N GLN A 750 16.96 -22.95 1.88
CA GLN A 750 17.72 -21.73 2.23
C GLN A 750 17.73 -21.47 3.75
N VAL A 751 16.58 -21.55 4.43
CA VAL A 751 16.47 -21.30 5.87
C VAL A 751 17.23 -22.35 6.68
N LYS A 752 17.11 -23.65 6.35
CA LYS A 752 17.83 -24.75 7.01
C LYS A 752 19.36 -24.61 6.88
N ARG A 753 19.85 -24.06 5.77
CA ARG A 753 21.29 -23.80 5.51
C ARG A 753 21.78 -22.44 6.02
N SER A 754 20.93 -21.63 6.66
CA SER A 754 21.27 -20.26 7.08
C SER A 754 21.43 -20.13 8.58
N THR A 755 22.38 -19.33 9.01
CA THR A 755 22.64 -19.07 10.43
C THR A 755 21.64 -18.08 11.04
N ILE A 756 21.30 -18.37 12.30
CA ILE A 756 20.44 -17.56 13.16
C ILE A 756 21.14 -17.28 14.49
N LEU A 757 20.86 -16.10 15.06
CA LEU A 757 21.40 -15.66 16.35
C LEU A 757 20.34 -15.85 17.45
N HIS A 758 20.77 -16.36 18.60
CA HIS A 758 19.94 -16.49 19.79
C HIS A 758 20.83 -16.53 21.04
N GLU A 759 20.47 -15.81 22.11
CA GLU A 759 21.25 -15.75 23.37
C GLU A 759 22.75 -15.37 23.13
N GLY A 760 23.02 -14.54 22.13
CA GLY A 760 24.38 -14.14 21.74
C GLY A 760 25.19 -15.19 20.96
N LYS A 761 24.67 -16.42 20.80
CA LYS A 761 25.29 -17.55 20.10
C LYS A 761 24.64 -17.77 18.73
N ILE A 762 25.38 -18.37 17.80
CA ILE A 762 24.97 -18.53 16.40
C ILE A 762 24.86 -20.01 16.04
N PHE A 763 23.70 -20.38 15.50
CA PHE A 763 23.26 -21.76 15.27
C PHE A 763 22.70 -21.95 13.86
N PHE A 764 22.54 -23.20 13.43
CA PHE A 764 21.56 -23.54 12.39
C PHE A 764 20.18 -23.82 13.02
N PRO A 765 19.07 -23.42 12.39
CA PRO A 765 17.74 -23.75 12.88
C PRO A 765 17.46 -25.25 12.73
N GLY A 766 16.87 -25.86 13.76
CA GLY A 766 16.29 -27.20 13.70
C GLY A 766 15.24 -27.33 12.60
N GLU A 767 15.00 -28.57 12.16
CA GLU A 767 14.16 -28.83 11.01
C GLU A 767 12.69 -28.41 11.24
N SER A 768 12.17 -28.53 12.46
CA SER A 768 10.83 -28.05 12.79
C SER A 768 10.76 -26.52 12.71
N THR A 769 11.78 -25.85 13.27
CA THR A 769 11.96 -24.39 13.24
C THR A 769 12.06 -23.89 11.81
N ALA A 770 12.93 -24.48 10.99
CA ALA A 770 13.15 -24.09 9.61
C ALA A 770 11.88 -24.28 8.76
N LYS A 771 11.13 -25.38 8.93
CA LYS A 771 9.83 -25.60 8.27
C LYS A 771 8.79 -24.55 8.69
N LEU A 772 8.73 -24.22 9.98
CA LEU A 772 7.77 -23.25 10.51
C LEU A 772 8.11 -21.81 10.07
N LEU A 773 9.37 -21.43 10.20
CA LEU A 773 9.90 -20.11 9.85
C LEU A 773 9.77 -19.84 8.35
N SER A 774 10.06 -20.84 7.51
CA SER A 774 9.87 -20.74 6.05
C SER A 774 8.41 -20.50 5.68
N LYS A 775 7.46 -21.14 6.40
CA LYS A 775 6.03 -20.82 6.22
C LYS A 775 5.72 -19.38 6.61
N TYR A 776 6.28 -18.86 7.72
CA TYR A 776 6.03 -17.48 8.14
C TYR A 776 6.60 -16.45 7.15
N LEU A 777 7.87 -16.59 6.76
CA LEU A 777 8.54 -15.75 5.76
C LEU A 777 7.80 -15.72 4.41
N LEU A 778 7.24 -16.85 3.98
CA LEU A 778 6.45 -16.94 2.75
C LEU A 778 5.11 -16.20 2.83
N LEU A 779 4.45 -16.22 4.00
CA LEU A 779 3.20 -15.49 4.25
C LEU A 779 3.44 -13.98 4.35
N ASP A 780 4.56 -13.57 4.95
CA ASP A 780 5.00 -12.16 5.03
C ASP A 780 5.20 -11.58 3.63
N MET A 781 6.05 -12.21 2.83
CA MET A 781 6.50 -11.70 1.51
C MET A 781 5.38 -11.62 0.46
N TYR A 782 4.55 -12.66 0.31
CA TYR A 782 3.45 -12.66 -0.67
C TYR A 782 2.14 -12.12 -0.12
N TYR A 783 2.14 -11.56 1.10
CA TYR A 783 0.94 -11.05 1.77
C TYR A 783 -0.17 -12.10 1.97
N ILE A 784 0.14 -13.39 1.85
CA ILE A 784 -0.82 -14.51 1.87
C ILE A 784 -1.60 -14.53 3.21
N PRO A 785 -2.94 -14.64 3.19
CA PRO A 785 -3.74 -14.80 4.40
C PRO A 785 -3.32 -16.03 5.21
N PHE A 786 -3.05 -15.86 6.51
CA PHE A 786 -2.61 -16.92 7.43
C PHE A 786 -3.50 -18.18 7.41
N LYS A 787 -4.80 -18.03 7.08
CA LYS A 787 -5.75 -19.13 6.83
C LYS A 787 -5.29 -20.17 5.78
N LEU A 788 -4.35 -19.83 4.90
CA LEU A 788 -3.78 -20.75 3.91
C LEU A 788 -2.56 -21.53 4.42
N ARG A 789 -1.98 -21.20 5.59
CA ARG A 789 -0.81 -21.87 6.20
C ARG A 789 -0.99 -23.39 6.38
N THR A 790 -2.23 -23.84 6.60
CA THR A 790 -2.62 -25.26 6.73
C THR A 790 -2.71 -25.98 5.38
N LYS A 791 -3.00 -25.25 4.29
CA LYS A 791 -2.95 -25.78 2.92
C LYS A 791 -1.54 -25.87 2.36
N LEU A 792 -0.59 -25.12 2.90
CA LEU A 792 0.82 -25.19 2.53
C LEU A 792 1.41 -26.55 2.93
N LYS A 793 1.69 -27.41 1.95
CA LYS A 793 2.30 -28.73 2.12
C LYS A 793 3.68 -28.73 1.46
N HIS A 794 4.70 -29.05 2.25
CA HIS A 794 6.06 -29.27 1.75
C HIS A 794 6.08 -30.60 0.98
N GLN A 795 6.50 -30.58 -0.27
CA GLN A 795 6.67 -31.78 -1.08
C GLN A 795 7.88 -32.58 -0.58
N LYS A 796 7.70 -33.88 -0.29
CA LYS A 796 8.75 -34.76 0.25
C LYS A 796 9.77 -35.25 -0.78
N HIS A 797 9.49 -35.12 -2.08
CA HIS A 797 10.34 -35.64 -3.16
C HIS A 797 10.72 -34.55 -4.15
N ILE A 798 11.86 -33.91 -3.89
CA ILE A 798 12.74 -33.33 -4.91
C ILE A 798 14.14 -33.81 -4.50
N ASN A 799 14.84 -34.55 -5.36
CA ASN A 799 16.15 -35.11 -4.99
C ASN A 799 17.19 -33.99 -4.82
N ASP A 800 17.74 -33.85 -3.61
CA ASP A 800 18.74 -32.82 -3.29
C ASP A 800 20.00 -32.91 -4.18
N SER A 801 20.31 -34.10 -4.73
CA SER A 801 21.43 -34.29 -5.66
C SER A 801 21.33 -33.46 -6.95
N ILE A 802 20.14 -33.03 -7.35
CA ILE A 802 19.93 -32.13 -8.51
C ILE A 802 20.23 -30.65 -8.15
N LEU A 803 20.31 -30.33 -6.85
CA LEU A 803 20.58 -28.97 -6.34
C LEU A 803 22.06 -28.73 -5.99
N GLU A 804 22.87 -29.77 -5.75
CA GLU A 804 24.24 -29.62 -5.22
C GLU A 804 25.36 -29.59 -6.26
N SER A 805 25.13 -30.05 -7.49
CA SER A 805 26.15 -30.04 -8.56
C SER A 805 26.66 -28.65 -8.98
N ASN A 806 25.92 -27.58 -8.62
CA ASN A 806 26.13 -26.24 -9.16
C ASN A 806 26.94 -25.27 -8.24
N TYR A 807 27.56 -25.77 -7.16
CA TYR A 807 28.21 -24.91 -6.14
C TYR A 807 29.65 -25.27 -5.74
N LYS A 808 30.34 -26.18 -6.45
CA LYS A 808 31.80 -26.39 -6.29
C LYS A 808 32.52 -26.31 -7.63
N LYS A 809 33.60 -25.52 -7.66
CA LYS A 809 34.38 -25.06 -8.83
C LYS A 809 33.56 -24.29 -9.89
N ASN A 810 33.89 -23.00 -10.04
CA ASN A 810 34.56 -22.54 -11.26
C ASN A 810 35.20 -21.16 -11.02
N SER A 811 36.53 -21.14 -11.08
CA SER A 811 37.36 -19.94 -11.10
C SER A 811 37.44 -19.36 -12.51
N VAL A 812 37.25 -18.05 -12.64
CA VAL A 812 37.69 -17.20 -13.77
C VAL A 812 37.51 -17.78 -15.19
N THR A 813 36.35 -17.59 -15.79
CA THR A 813 36.24 -17.21 -17.22
C THR A 813 34.84 -16.69 -17.60
N ASN A 814 34.81 -15.79 -18.59
CA ASN A 814 33.70 -15.34 -19.44
C ASN A 814 32.29 -15.13 -18.84
N ILE A 815 31.89 -13.85 -18.82
CA ILE A 815 30.60 -13.33 -18.34
C ILE A 815 29.38 -13.87 -19.12
N ARG A 816 29.56 -14.35 -20.35
CA ARG A 816 28.47 -14.75 -21.28
C ARG A 816 27.60 -15.90 -20.73
N ASN A 817 28.22 -16.94 -20.18
CA ASN A 817 27.55 -18.17 -19.75
C ASN A 817 26.69 -17.99 -18.47
N LYS A 818 26.81 -16.84 -17.79
CA LYS A 818 26.03 -16.52 -16.58
C LYS A 818 24.56 -16.21 -16.89
N ILE A 819 24.20 -16.01 -18.16
CA ILE A 819 22.83 -15.72 -18.60
C ILE A 819 22.02 -17.01 -18.73
N GLU A 820 22.58 -18.06 -19.34
CA GLU A 820 21.89 -19.31 -19.66
C GLU A 820 21.42 -20.06 -18.40
N SER A 821 22.30 -20.21 -17.40
CA SER A 821 22.02 -20.92 -16.14
C SER A 821 20.96 -20.26 -15.24
N SER A 822 20.49 -19.07 -15.61
CA SER A 822 19.41 -18.37 -14.89
C SER A 822 18.01 -18.71 -15.40
N LEU A 823 17.88 -19.12 -16.67
CA LEU A 823 16.60 -19.23 -17.40
C LEU A 823 16.12 -20.68 -17.61
N SER A 824 16.99 -21.68 -17.48
CA SER A 824 16.66 -23.12 -17.61
C SER A 824 15.90 -23.73 -16.42
N LYS A 825 15.24 -22.92 -15.58
CA LYS A 825 14.52 -23.38 -14.38
C LYS A 825 13.07 -23.73 -14.71
N ASN A 826 12.85 -24.93 -15.26
CA ASN A 826 11.56 -25.56 -15.60
C ASN A 826 10.34 -24.94 -14.89
N THR A 827 9.59 -24.10 -15.61
CA THR A 827 8.36 -23.49 -15.11
C THR A 827 7.15 -24.27 -15.62
N ILE A 828 6.63 -25.20 -14.80
CA ILE A 828 5.45 -25.98 -15.16
C ILE A 828 4.29 -25.03 -15.52
N LEU A 829 3.97 -24.97 -16.82
CA LEU A 829 2.87 -24.17 -17.36
C LEU A 829 1.54 -24.85 -17.02
N VAL A 830 0.94 -24.41 -15.91
CA VAL A 830 -0.41 -24.82 -15.51
C VAL A 830 -1.41 -24.38 -16.60
N PRO A 831 -2.22 -25.29 -17.19
CA PRO A 831 -3.17 -24.95 -18.25
C PRO A 831 -4.17 -23.89 -17.80
N GLN A 832 -4.32 -22.81 -18.57
CA GLN A 832 -5.28 -21.77 -18.22
C GLN A 832 -6.74 -22.23 -18.39
N LYS A 833 -7.52 -21.94 -17.35
CA LYS A 833 -8.96 -22.18 -17.14
C LYS A 833 -9.83 -22.11 -18.40
N LYS A 834 -10.09 -23.28 -19.02
CA LYS A 834 -11.02 -23.57 -20.14
C LYS A 834 -11.61 -22.34 -20.85
N SER A 835 -10.77 -21.60 -21.55
CA SER A 835 -11.22 -20.50 -22.41
C SER A 835 -11.92 -21.08 -23.65
N LYS A 836 -13.00 -20.42 -24.10
CA LYS A 836 -13.63 -20.79 -25.37
C LYS A 836 -12.74 -20.24 -26.49
N TRP A 837 -12.00 -21.11 -27.17
CA TRP A 837 -11.16 -20.75 -28.32
C TRP A 837 -11.92 -19.84 -29.29
N ASN A 838 -11.31 -18.71 -29.63
CA ASN A 838 -11.92 -17.70 -30.48
C ASN A 838 -11.08 -17.51 -31.75
N TYR A 839 -11.53 -18.11 -32.85
CA TYR A 839 -10.88 -18.01 -34.16
C TYR A 839 -10.76 -16.55 -34.65
N ASP A 840 -11.60 -15.62 -34.19
CA ASP A 840 -11.48 -14.19 -34.50
C ASP A 840 -10.17 -13.60 -33.92
N LEU A 841 -9.72 -14.08 -32.75
CA LEU A 841 -8.63 -13.54 -31.93
C LEU A 841 -7.37 -14.45 -31.87
N ILE A 842 -6.99 -15.09 -32.98
CA ILE A 842 -5.65 -15.72 -33.08
C ILE A 842 -4.63 -14.57 -33.19
N PRO A 843 -3.64 -14.45 -32.28
CA PRO A 843 -2.67 -13.37 -32.34
C PRO A 843 -1.76 -13.50 -33.57
N SER A 844 -1.40 -12.34 -34.12
CA SER A 844 -0.44 -12.22 -35.23
C SER A 844 0.69 -11.24 -34.90
N LEU A 845 0.81 -10.84 -33.64
CA LEU A 845 1.78 -9.83 -33.20
C LEU A 845 3.16 -10.48 -33.09
N ASN A 846 4.20 -9.69 -33.32
CA ASN A 846 5.56 -10.13 -33.02
C ASN A 846 5.83 -9.92 -31.52
N ILE A 847 6.61 -10.79 -30.87
CA ILE A 847 7.07 -10.59 -29.48
C ILE A 847 7.74 -9.22 -29.29
N TYR A 848 8.41 -8.68 -30.32
CA TYR A 848 8.96 -7.32 -30.31
C TYR A 848 7.86 -6.24 -30.35
N GLU A 849 6.77 -6.43 -31.10
CA GLU A 849 5.62 -5.51 -31.11
C GLU A 849 4.89 -5.54 -29.76
N LEU A 850 4.73 -6.72 -29.16
CA LEU A 850 4.21 -6.89 -27.80
C LEU A 850 5.11 -6.19 -26.78
N ALA A 851 6.43 -6.38 -26.83
CA ALA A 851 7.39 -5.71 -25.96
C ALA A 851 7.33 -4.17 -26.11
N ILE A 852 7.26 -3.65 -27.35
CA ILE A 852 7.12 -2.22 -27.63
C ILE A 852 5.79 -1.68 -27.07
N SER A 853 4.69 -2.42 -27.19
CA SER A 853 3.41 -2.05 -26.57
C SER A 853 3.48 -1.98 -25.05
N MET A 854 4.43 -2.69 -24.42
CA MET A 854 4.65 -2.73 -22.97
C MET A 854 5.69 -1.72 -22.46
N ILE A 855 6.38 -0.96 -23.34
CA ILE A 855 7.30 0.12 -22.94
C ILE A 855 6.56 1.16 -22.08
N ASN A 856 7.14 1.49 -20.93
CA ASN A 856 6.74 2.67 -20.15
C ASN A 856 7.63 3.85 -20.54
N ILE A 857 7.04 5.04 -20.66
CA ILE A 857 7.82 6.25 -20.95
C ILE A 857 8.69 6.60 -19.74
N ASP A 858 10.00 6.57 -19.92
CA ASP A 858 10.93 7.18 -18.98
C ASP A 858 10.72 8.69 -19.02
N LYS A 859 10.19 9.22 -17.92
CA LYS A 859 9.90 10.66 -17.74
C LYS A 859 11.17 11.49 -17.58
N GLY A 860 12.15 10.98 -16.82
CA GLY A 860 13.28 11.77 -16.31
C GLY A 860 12.85 13.16 -15.80
N ASN A 861 13.69 14.16 -16.02
CA ASN A 861 13.47 15.55 -15.59
C ASN A 861 12.37 16.30 -16.38
N PHE A 862 11.59 15.65 -17.25
CA PHE A 862 10.59 16.37 -18.07
C PHE A 862 9.49 17.01 -17.21
N GLU A 863 9.11 16.38 -16.09
CA GLU A 863 8.12 16.97 -15.17
C GLU A 863 8.67 18.26 -14.53
N ASP A 864 9.96 18.28 -14.16
CA ASP A 864 10.61 19.45 -13.58
C ASP A 864 10.77 20.60 -14.60
N TYR A 865 11.20 20.30 -15.83
CA TYR A 865 11.27 21.30 -16.91
C TYR A 865 9.89 21.81 -17.32
N PHE A 866 8.86 20.95 -17.31
CA PHE A 866 7.49 21.37 -17.54
C PHE A 866 7.06 22.37 -16.48
N ILE A 867 7.23 22.03 -15.18
CA ILE A 867 6.94 22.90 -14.04
C ILE A 867 7.65 24.25 -14.19
N ASP A 868 8.95 24.26 -14.49
CA ASP A 868 9.73 25.49 -14.71
C ASP A 868 9.06 26.42 -15.75
N LYS A 869 8.65 25.90 -16.91
CA LYS A 869 8.00 26.74 -17.94
C LYS A 869 6.61 27.21 -17.53
N VAL A 870 5.85 26.46 -16.73
CA VAL A 870 4.50 26.86 -16.29
C VAL A 870 4.47 27.63 -14.96
N ASN A 871 5.59 27.77 -14.24
CA ASN A 871 5.70 28.52 -12.98
C ASN A 871 5.26 29.99 -13.04
N HIS A 872 5.10 30.57 -14.23
CA HIS A 872 4.62 31.94 -14.40
C HIS A 872 3.09 32.08 -14.17
N TYR A 873 2.30 31.01 -14.37
CA TYR A 873 0.85 31.00 -14.21
C TYR A 873 0.43 31.24 -12.74
N SER A 874 -0.61 32.06 -12.53
CA SER A 874 -1.11 32.44 -11.20
C SER A 874 -1.54 31.23 -10.35
N LEU A 875 -2.27 30.28 -10.94
CA LEU A 875 -2.72 29.04 -10.27
C LEU A 875 -1.53 28.22 -9.73
N ILE A 876 -0.41 28.16 -10.45
CA ILE A 876 0.80 27.46 -9.96
C ILE A 876 1.48 28.23 -8.85
N LYS A 877 1.61 29.56 -8.95
CA LYS A 877 2.17 30.38 -7.87
C LYS A 877 1.36 30.24 -6.57
N GLU A 878 0.04 30.21 -6.68
CA GLU A 878 -0.84 29.94 -5.56
C GLU A 878 -0.62 28.53 -4.99
N TYR A 879 -0.50 27.51 -5.85
CA TYR A 879 -0.25 26.12 -5.44
C TYR A 879 1.10 25.94 -4.74
N ILE A 880 2.19 26.50 -5.28
CA ILE A 880 3.53 26.50 -4.67
C ILE A 880 3.50 27.21 -3.32
N SER A 881 2.74 28.30 -3.17
CA SER A 881 2.60 29.00 -1.89
C SER A 881 1.88 28.17 -0.81
N LYS A 882 1.21 27.07 -1.19
CA LYS A 882 0.37 26.23 -0.34
C LYS A 882 0.88 24.79 -0.13
N LYS A 883 1.74 24.26 -1.02
CA LYS A 883 2.22 22.86 -1.00
C LYS A 883 3.68 22.76 -1.46
N GLU A 884 4.50 22.00 -0.74
CA GLU A 884 5.94 21.82 -1.03
C GLU A 884 6.23 21.09 -2.36
N LYS A 885 5.27 20.32 -2.90
CA LYS A 885 5.40 19.64 -4.19
C LYS A 885 4.09 19.68 -4.98
N ILE A 886 4.17 20.09 -6.24
CA ILE A 886 3.08 19.97 -7.20
C ILE A 886 3.06 18.54 -7.76
N ASN A 887 1.87 17.96 -7.91
CA ASN A 887 1.65 16.79 -8.75
C ASN A 887 0.88 17.23 -9.99
N ILE A 888 1.44 17.01 -11.18
CA ILE A 888 0.87 17.45 -12.47
C ILE A 888 0.50 16.22 -13.29
N ASP A 889 -0.75 16.13 -13.76
CA ASP A 889 -1.14 15.04 -14.64
C ASP A 889 -0.73 15.29 -16.10
N LEU A 890 0.39 14.68 -16.50
CA LEU A 890 0.88 14.63 -17.88
C LEU A 890 0.56 13.30 -18.60
N SER A 891 -0.37 12.48 -18.08
CA SER A 891 -0.72 11.17 -18.63
C SER A 891 -1.12 11.20 -20.11
N THR A 892 -1.86 12.23 -20.54
CA THR A 892 -2.26 12.41 -21.94
C THR A 892 -1.04 12.68 -22.83
N THR A 893 -0.10 13.50 -22.37
CA THR A 893 1.16 13.78 -23.07
C THR A 893 2.01 12.52 -23.22
N TYR A 894 2.18 11.73 -22.14
CA TYR A 894 2.91 10.46 -22.20
C TYR A 894 2.22 9.40 -23.09
N SER A 895 0.88 9.36 -23.10
CA SER A 895 0.11 8.49 -24.01
C SER A 895 0.32 8.88 -25.47
N ARG A 896 0.29 10.18 -25.80
CA ARG A 896 0.59 10.68 -27.16
C ARG A 896 2.02 10.33 -27.59
N ILE A 897 3.01 10.50 -26.72
CA ILE A 897 4.42 10.12 -26.96
C ILE A 897 4.55 8.61 -27.20
N LYS A 898 3.95 7.77 -26.36
CA LYS A 898 3.98 6.31 -26.52
C LYS A 898 3.35 5.85 -27.84
N ASN A 899 2.21 6.43 -28.20
CA ASN A 899 1.53 6.13 -29.46
C ASN A 899 2.35 6.61 -30.67
N HIS A 900 3.07 7.73 -30.56
CA HIS A 900 3.97 8.22 -31.60
C HIS A 900 5.19 7.30 -31.79
N ILE A 901 5.86 6.88 -30.71
CA ILE A 901 6.97 5.90 -30.75
C ILE A 901 6.49 4.58 -31.38
N SER A 902 5.33 4.08 -30.95
CA SER A 902 4.72 2.86 -31.53
C SER A 902 4.38 3.02 -33.02
N LYS A 903 3.96 4.23 -33.46
CA LYS A 903 3.72 4.54 -34.88
C LYS A 903 5.02 4.54 -35.69
N ILE A 904 6.11 5.11 -35.17
CA ILE A 904 7.43 5.12 -35.83
C ILE A 904 8.00 3.70 -35.94
N PHE A 905 7.88 2.86 -34.90
CA PHE A 905 8.48 1.53 -34.91
C PHE A 905 7.72 0.52 -35.77
N LYS A 906 6.43 0.74 -36.07
CA LYS A 906 5.57 -0.24 -36.76
C LYS A 906 5.98 -0.60 -38.20
N PRO A 907 6.50 0.30 -39.06
CA PRO A 907 7.03 -0.06 -40.37
C PRO A 907 8.26 -0.98 -40.26
N PHE A 908 9.27 -0.61 -39.46
CA PHE A 908 10.46 -1.42 -39.21
C PHE A 908 10.12 -2.81 -38.69
N LEU A 909 9.20 -2.90 -37.73
CA LEU A 909 8.73 -4.18 -37.20
C LEU A 909 8.10 -5.07 -38.28
N LYS A 910 7.30 -4.50 -39.19
CA LYS A 910 6.69 -5.27 -40.30
C LYS A 910 7.72 -5.76 -41.31
N GLU A 911 8.76 -4.97 -41.58
CA GLU A 911 9.84 -5.34 -42.50
C GLU A 911 10.65 -6.51 -41.93
N ILE A 912 11.09 -6.40 -40.68
CA ILE A 912 11.95 -7.40 -40.02
C ILE A 912 11.18 -8.61 -39.47
N ASP A 913 9.84 -8.61 -39.50
CA ASP A 913 8.99 -9.70 -38.97
C ASP A 913 9.26 -11.04 -39.67
N LYS A 914 9.42 -11.04 -41.01
CA LYS A 914 9.73 -12.24 -41.80
C LYS A 914 11.08 -12.84 -41.40
N GLU A 915 12.14 -12.03 -41.47
CA GLU A 915 13.50 -12.40 -41.08
C GLU A 915 13.56 -12.88 -39.62
N THR A 916 12.79 -12.26 -38.73
CA THR A 916 12.68 -12.65 -37.32
C THR A 916 12.01 -14.02 -37.19
N LYS A 917 10.90 -14.28 -37.90
CA LYS A 917 10.15 -15.55 -37.81
C LYS A 917 10.87 -16.74 -38.43
N GLU A 918 11.73 -16.51 -39.42
CA GLU A 918 12.64 -17.53 -39.94
C GLU A 918 13.76 -17.86 -38.94
N LYS A 919 14.33 -16.83 -38.30
CA LYS A 919 15.52 -16.97 -37.43
C LYS A 919 15.20 -17.36 -35.98
N VAL A 920 14.02 -17.01 -35.47
CA VAL A 920 13.52 -17.31 -34.12
C VAL A 920 12.29 -18.22 -34.21
N ARG A 921 12.41 -19.29 -35.00
CA ARG A 921 11.36 -20.27 -35.21
C ARG A 921 11.36 -21.31 -34.07
N PRO A 922 10.20 -21.64 -33.49
CA PRO A 922 10.06 -22.79 -32.59
C PRO A 922 10.56 -24.09 -33.23
N THR A 923 11.32 -24.88 -32.48
CA THR A 923 11.80 -26.21 -32.89
C THR A 923 11.26 -27.31 -31.97
N PRO A 924 11.11 -28.55 -32.45
CA PRO A 924 10.73 -29.68 -31.60
C PRO A 924 11.75 -29.91 -30.48
N GLY A 925 11.25 -30.16 -29.26
CA GLY A 925 12.05 -30.32 -28.05
C GLY A 925 12.33 -29.02 -27.29
N MET A 926 12.22 -27.86 -27.94
CA MET A 926 12.49 -26.53 -27.37
C MET A 926 11.50 -26.18 -26.25
N THR A 927 11.98 -25.58 -25.16
CA THR A 927 11.14 -25.02 -24.10
C THR A 927 10.71 -23.58 -24.38
N VAL A 928 9.67 -23.09 -23.71
CA VAL A 928 9.30 -21.66 -23.76
C VAL A 928 10.42 -20.77 -23.20
N GLY A 929 11.21 -21.27 -22.24
CA GLY A 929 12.42 -20.61 -21.73
C GLY A 929 13.49 -20.41 -22.81
N GLU A 930 13.75 -21.46 -23.60
CA GLU A 930 14.70 -21.40 -24.73
C GLU A 930 14.17 -20.55 -25.89
N LEU A 931 12.87 -20.60 -26.20
CA LEU A 931 12.26 -19.72 -27.20
C LEU A 931 12.37 -18.24 -26.78
N ARG A 932 12.19 -17.93 -25.49
CA ARG A 932 12.44 -16.58 -24.94
C ARG A 932 13.92 -16.19 -25.01
N LEU A 933 14.84 -17.12 -24.74
CA LEU A 933 16.29 -16.89 -24.92
C LEU A 933 16.63 -16.58 -26.38
N ALA A 934 16.06 -17.30 -27.35
CA ALA A 934 16.30 -17.07 -28.77
C ALA A 934 15.86 -15.67 -29.23
N TYR A 935 14.78 -15.11 -28.66
CA TYR A 935 14.41 -13.71 -28.85
C TYR A 935 15.38 -12.70 -28.22
N ILE A 936 15.88 -13.01 -27.01
CA ILE A 936 16.82 -12.15 -26.26
C ILE A 936 18.21 -12.12 -26.92
N LEU A 937 18.64 -13.23 -27.52
CA LEU A 937 19.97 -13.42 -28.11
C LEU A 937 20.04 -13.09 -29.61
N ASN A 938 18.96 -12.57 -30.20
CA ASN A 938 18.93 -12.22 -31.63
C ASN A 938 19.59 -10.85 -31.89
N GLU A 939 20.90 -10.76 -31.69
CA GLU A 939 21.68 -9.52 -31.88
C GLU A 939 21.44 -8.88 -33.28
N LYS A 940 21.26 -9.68 -34.34
CA LYS A 940 20.95 -9.17 -35.70
C LYS A 940 19.69 -8.30 -35.74
N PHE A 941 18.68 -8.58 -34.91
CA PHE A 941 17.52 -7.71 -34.74
C PHE A 941 17.91 -6.44 -33.98
N PHE A 942 18.60 -6.56 -32.84
CA PHE A 942 18.95 -5.42 -31.99
C PHE A 942 19.95 -4.46 -32.66
N ASP A 943 20.87 -4.94 -33.50
CA ASP A 943 21.79 -4.11 -34.29
C ASP A 943 21.05 -3.31 -35.38
N LYS A 944 20.15 -3.97 -36.13
CA LYS A 944 19.27 -3.29 -37.09
C LYS A 944 18.38 -2.27 -36.38
N PHE A 945 17.81 -2.63 -35.23
CA PHE A 945 16.92 -1.76 -34.46
C PHE A 945 17.66 -0.57 -33.82
N ARG A 946 18.92 -0.74 -33.38
CA ARG A 946 19.79 0.36 -32.93
C ARG A 946 20.11 1.34 -34.06
N LYS A 947 20.43 0.83 -35.27
CA LYS A 947 20.63 1.68 -36.47
C LYS A 947 19.38 2.48 -36.78
N PHE A 948 18.23 1.82 -36.87
CA PHE A 948 16.93 2.47 -37.08
C PHE A 948 16.59 3.50 -35.98
N CYS A 949 16.87 3.21 -34.70
CA CYS A 949 16.68 4.17 -33.62
C CYS A 949 17.58 5.42 -33.78
N ASN A 950 18.82 5.26 -34.26
CA ASN A 950 19.72 6.38 -34.53
C ASN A 950 19.25 7.22 -35.74
N GLU A 951 18.77 6.58 -36.81
CA GLU A 951 18.15 7.25 -37.97
C GLU A 951 16.93 8.07 -37.54
N VAL A 952 16.04 7.48 -36.73
CA VAL A 952 14.87 8.14 -36.14
C VAL A 952 15.28 9.31 -35.23
N ILE A 953 16.31 9.15 -34.39
CA ILE A 953 16.83 10.23 -33.54
C ILE A 953 17.38 11.39 -34.38
N ASN A 954 18.08 11.10 -35.47
CA ASN A 954 18.61 12.12 -36.37
C ASN A 954 17.48 12.83 -37.14
N SER A 955 16.46 12.11 -37.58
CA SER A 955 15.24 12.68 -38.17
C SER A 955 14.49 13.58 -37.18
N ILE A 956 14.33 13.15 -35.92
CA ILE A 956 13.69 13.96 -34.88
C ILE A 956 14.51 15.23 -34.58
N ARG A 957 15.85 15.15 -34.60
CA ARG A 957 16.75 16.30 -34.42
C ARG A 957 16.69 17.31 -35.57
N SER A 958 16.59 16.86 -36.82
CA SER A 958 16.50 17.74 -38.00
C SER A 958 15.08 18.24 -38.28
N SER A 959 14.05 17.57 -37.75
CA SER A 959 12.66 17.96 -37.98
C SER A 959 12.32 19.35 -37.40
N TYR A 960 11.74 20.21 -38.23
CA TYR A 960 11.03 21.42 -37.79
C TYR A 960 9.53 21.16 -37.56
N ASP A 961 9.16 19.91 -37.30
CA ASP A 961 7.76 19.49 -37.21
C ASP A 961 7.02 20.11 -36.01
N ASN A 962 5.83 20.62 -36.31
CA ASN A 962 4.85 21.14 -35.37
C ASN A 962 4.12 20.02 -34.60
N THR A 963 4.04 18.78 -35.12
CA THR A 963 3.32 17.68 -34.43
C THR A 963 3.86 17.42 -33.02
N LEU A 964 5.16 17.65 -32.80
CA LEU A 964 5.81 17.60 -31.48
C LEU A 964 5.14 18.54 -30.46
N THR A 965 4.68 19.71 -30.88
CA THR A 965 3.99 20.69 -30.01
C THR A 965 2.54 20.28 -29.70
N ASP A 966 1.93 19.45 -30.54
CA ASP A 966 0.59 18.88 -30.33
C ASP A 966 0.61 17.56 -29.55
N MET A 967 1.79 16.98 -29.29
CA MET A 967 1.94 15.91 -28.29
C MET A 967 1.71 16.43 -26.87
N ILE A 968 2.01 17.70 -26.61
CA ILE A 968 1.74 18.35 -25.33
C ILE A 968 0.22 18.55 -25.19
N GLN A 969 -0.35 18.04 -24.10
CA GLN A 969 -1.77 18.24 -23.80
C GLN A 969 -2.09 19.71 -23.50
N TYR A 970 -3.26 20.16 -23.96
CA TYR A 970 -3.71 21.55 -23.90
C TYR A 970 -4.28 21.95 -22.52
N HIS A 971 -4.91 21.00 -21.82
CA HIS A 971 -5.32 21.15 -20.43
C HIS A 971 -4.50 20.22 -19.54
N VAL A 972 -3.99 20.77 -18.45
CA VAL A 972 -3.08 20.10 -17.51
C VAL A 972 -3.62 20.25 -16.11
N CYS A 973 -4.10 19.14 -15.53
CA CYS A 973 -4.71 19.14 -14.19
C CYS A 973 -3.64 19.22 -13.10
N LEU A 974 -3.90 20.07 -12.10
CA LEU A 974 -3.17 20.07 -10.84
C LEU A 974 -3.82 19.08 -9.89
N GLU A 975 -3.07 18.05 -9.50
CA GLU A 975 -3.54 16.93 -8.67
C GLU A 975 -4.68 16.12 -9.35
N LYS A 976 -5.50 15.42 -8.56
CA LYS A 976 -6.63 14.59 -9.06
C LYS A 976 -7.96 15.34 -9.17
N GLU A 977 -7.97 16.64 -8.88
CA GLU A 977 -9.17 17.47 -8.91
C GLU A 977 -9.35 18.04 -10.33
N THR A 978 -10.47 17.71 -10.98
CA THR A 978 -10.78 18.11 -12.37
C THR A 978 -10.83 19.62 -12.58
N ASP A 979 -11.19 20.34 -11.52
CA ASP A 979 -11.65 21.73 -11.62
C ASP A 979 -10.48 22.73 -11.60
N LYS A 980 -9.24 22.23 -11.52
CA LYS A 980 -8.00 22.99 -11.36
C LYS A 980 -7.03 22.70 -12.50
N ALA A 981 -7.52 22.82 -13.74
CA ALA A 981 -6.74 22.62 -14.95
C ALA A 981 -6.13 23.93 -15.48
N ILE A 982 -4.84 23.89 -15.83
CA ILE A 982 -4.13 24.97 -16.52
C ILE A 982 -4.34 24.80 -18.01
N ARG A 983 -4.63 25.91 -18.71
CA ARG A 983 -4.68 25.99 -20.17
C ARG A 983 -3.30 26.37 -20.71
N ILE A 984 -2.59 25.40 -21.30
CA ILE A 984 -1.26 25.60 -21.88
C ILE A 984 -1.40 26.25 -23.26
N ASP A 985 -0.89 27.47 -23.41
CA ASP A 985 -1.02 28.23 -24.64
C ASP A 985 -0.06 27.73 -25.75
N LYS A 986 -0.23 28.23 -26.99
CA LYS A 986 0.62 27.81 -28.11
C LYS A 986 2.08 28.23 -27.91
N LYS A 987 2.35 29.39 -27.27
CA LYS A 987 3.71 29.87 -27.02
C LYS A 987 4.46 28.96 -26.04
N THR A 988 3.82 28.53 -24.97
CA THR A 988 4.38 27.59 -23.99
C THR A 988 4.60 26.21 -24.58
N ARG A 989 3.68 25.71 -25.44
CA ARG A 989 3.89 24.44 -26.18
C ARG A 989 5.05 24.50 -27.18
N ILE A 990 5.30 25.67 -27.79
CA ILE A 990 6.49 25.90 -28.63
C ILE A 990 7.77 25.95 -27.78
N ALA A 991 7.74 26.63 -26.62
CA ALA A 991 8.90 26.69 -25.72
C ALA A 991 9.33 25.29 -25.20
N LEU A 992 8.35 24.45 -24.86
CA LEU A 992 8.54 23.06 -24.43
C LEU A 992 8.92 22.08 -25.56
N ARG A 993 8.98 22.53 -26.82
CA ARG A 993 9.29 21.67 -27.98
C ARG A 993 10.64 20.96 -27.83
N LYS A 994 11.67 21.67 -27.36
CA LYS A 994 13.01 21.10 -27.10
C LYS A 994 12.97 20.00 -26.03
N ASP A 995 12.14 20.17 -25.01
CA ASP A 995 12.02 19.22 -23.90
C ASP A 995 11.25 17.95 -24.31
N ILE A 996 10.24 18.08 -25.18
CA ILE A 996 9.58 16.95 -25.85
C ILE A 996 10.54 16.22 -26.80
N THR A 997 11.33 16.94 -27.60
CA THR A 997 12.37 16.36 -28.46
C THR A 997 13.38 15.55 -27.62
N ASN A 998 13.87 16.10 -26.51
CA ASN A 998 14.78 15.41 -25.61
C ASN A 998 14.15 14.17 -24.96
N LEU A 999 12.87 14.25 -24.56
CA LEU A 999 12.11 13.15 -23.98
C LEU A 999 11.91 12.01 -24.99
N LEU A 1000 11.58 12.33 -26.24
CA LEU A 1000 11.48 11.36 -27.34
C LEU A 1000 12.82 10.69 -27.63
N ILE A 1001 13.88 11.50 -27.82
CA ILE A 1001 15.23 10.98 -28.12
C ILE A 1001 15.69 10.00 -27.03
N ARG A 1002 15.52 10.32 -25.75
CA ARG A 1002 15.92 9.44 -24.63
C ARG A 1002 15.11 8.14 -24.58
N ASN A 1003 13.80 8.18 -24.90
CA ASN A 1003 12.96 6.99 -24.92
C ASN A 1003 13.24 6.10 -26.14
N ILE A 1004 13.65 6.69 -27.27
CA ILE A 1004 14.00 5.96 -28.50
C ILE A 1004 15.42 5.39 -28.40
N SER A 1005 16.39 6.13 -27.86
CA SER A 1005 17.77 5.65 -27.66
C SER A 1005 17.83 4.44 -26.73
N ASN A 1006 17.00 4.44 -25.69
CA ASN A 1006 16.94 3.38 -24.69
C ASN A 1006 15.98 2.24 -25.08
N ALA A 1007 15.28 2.34 -26.22
CA ALA A 1007 14.29 1.35 -26.64
C ALA A 1007 14.86 -0.07 -26.80
N PRO A 1008 16.06 -0.32 -27.37
CA PRO A 1008 16.60 -1.68 -27.51
C PRO A 1008 16.78 -2.37 -26.15
N GLU A 1009 17.36 -1.68 -25.19
CA GLU A 1009 17.63 -2.17 -23.84
C GLU A 1009 16.33 -2.35 -23.03
N ILE A 1010 15.37 -1.43 -23.18
CA ILE A 1010 14.04 -1.55 -22.57
C ILE A 1010 13.28 -2.74 -23.16
N ILE A 1011 13.33 -2.98 -24.48
CA ILE A 1011 12.71 -4.17 -25.12
C ILE A 1011 13.34 -5.45 -24.59
N LEU A 1012 14.67 -5.52 -24.53
CA LEU A 1012 15.40 -6.69 -24.03
C LEU A 1012 15.07 -6.97 -22.54
N GLY A 1013 14.94 -5.92 -21.73
CA GLY A 1013 14.42 -6.02 -20.35
C GLY A 1013 12.95 -6.42 -20.29
N THR A 1014 12.12 -5.94 -21.21
CA THR A 1014 10.68 -6.22 -21.26
C THR A 1014 10.40 -7.66 -21.65
N ILE A 1015 11.10 -8.24 -22.64
CA ILE A 1015 10.93 -9.64 -23.08
C ILE A 1015 11.20 -10.62 -21.93
N LYS A 1016 12.18 -10.31 -21.06
CA LYS A 1016 12.47 -11.07 -19.82
C LYS A 1016 11.33 -11.00 -18.78
N LEU A 1017 10.43 -10.02 -18.90
CA LEU A 1017 9.33 -9.75 -17.97
C LEU A 1017 7.93 -10.03 -18.56
N ILE A 1018 7.80 -10.38 -19.85
CA ILE A 1018 6.52 -10.82 -20.43
C ILE A 1018 6.09 -12.11 -19.71
N PRO A 1019 4.91 -12.18 -19.06
CA PRO A 1019 4.43 -13.39 -18.38
C PRO A 1019 4.37 -14.59 -19.34
N ASN A 1020 4.71 -15.79 -18.87
CA ASN A 1020 4.78 -16.98 -19.73
C ASN A 1020 3.50 -17.20 -20.55
N SER A 1021 2.30 -16.97 -19.99
CA SER A 1021 1.06 -17.09 -20.76
C SER A 1021 1.03 -16.15 -21.97
N LYS A 1022 1.26 -14.84 -21.76
CA LYS A 1022 1.30 -13.86 -22.86
C LYS A 1022 2.39 -14.15 -23.88
N PHE A 1023 3.53 -14.67 -23.44
CA PHE A 1023 4.62 -15.06 -24.34
C PHE A 1023 4.24 -16.29 -25.19
N VAL A 1024 3.53 -17.26 -24.60
CA VAL A 1024 2.99 -18.43 -25.29
C VAL A 1024 1.86 -18.04 -26.24
N ASP A 1025 0.92 -17.19 -25.81
CA ASP A 1025 -0.29 -16.83 -26.57
C ASP A 1025 0.03 -16.27 -27.97
N GLU A 1026 1.16 -15.57 -28.15
CA GLU A 1026 1.63 -15.05 -29.46
C GLU A 1026 2.11 -16.15 -30.42
N TRP A 1027 2.53 -17.31 -29.91
CA TRP A 1027 3.01 -18.46 -30.70
C TRP A 1027 2.03 -19.65 -30.73
N PHE A 1028 1.23 -19.86 -29.68
CA PHE A 1028 0.31 -20.98 -29.51
C PHE A 1028 -1.00 -20.54 -28.85
N SER A 1029 -2.13 -20.87 -29.45
CA SER A 1029 -3.45 -20.64 -28.83
C SER A 1029 -4.01 -21.93 -28.23
N ASN A 1030 -4.73 -21.82 -27.10
CA ASN A 1030 -5.45 -22.94 -26.49
C ASN A 1030 -6.69 -23.32 -27.33
N LEU A 1031 -6.63 -24.50 -27.97
CA LEU A 1031 -7.70 -25.17 -28.70
C LEU A 1031 -8.24 -26.33 -27.85
N HIS A 1032 -9.19 -26.03 -26.96
CA HIS A 1032 -9.84 -27.01 -26.05
C HIS A 1032 -8.82 -27.85 -25.27
N ASP A 1033 -8.06 -27.19 -24.40
CA ASP A 1033 -7.06 -27.75 -23.49
C ASP A 1033 -5.77 -28.27 -24.17
N ILE A 1034 -5.60 -28.08 -25.49
CA ILE A 1034 -4.35 -28.29 -26.23
C ILE A 1034 -3.82 -26.92 -26.70
N TYR A 1035 -2.57 -26.57 -26.42
CA TYR A 1035 -1.92 -25.41 -27.05
C TYR A 1035 -1.39 -25.80 -28.43
N VAL A 1036 -1.93 -25.18 -29.49
CA VAL A 1036 -1.60 -25.46 -30.90
C VAL A 1036 -1.02 -24.20 -31.54
N ASP A 1037 -0.02 -24.37 -32.40
CA ASP A 1037 0.72 -23.24 -32.98
C ASP A 1037 -0.18 -22.30 -33.81
N ASN A 1038 0.07 -20.99 -33.69
CA ASN A 1038 -0.74 -19.96 -34.32
C ASN A 1038 -0.63 -19.97 -35.85
N ALA A 1039 0.44 -20.51 -36.46
CA ALA A 1039 0.56 -20.60 -37.91
C ALA A 1039 -0.39 -21.66 -38.48
N SER A 1040 -0.46 -22.84 -37.85
CA SER A 1040 -1.45 -23.89 -38.13
C SER A 1040 -2.87 -23.37 -37.91
N LEU A 1041 -3.13 -22.63 -36.83
CA LEU A 1041 -4.46 -22.08 -36.56
C LEU A 1041 -4.85 -20.95 -37.54
N LEU A 1042 -3.90 -20.16 -38.05
CA LEU A 1042 -4.14 -19.17 -39.11
C LEU A 1042 -4.44 -19.84 -40.47
N LYS A 1043 -3.79 -20.97 -40.80
CA LYS A 1043 -4.19 -21.84 -41.92
C LYS A 1043 -5.59 -22.42 -41.74
N ALA A 1044 -5.94 -22.87 -40.54
CA ALA A 1044 -7.31 -23.30 -40.24
C ALA A 1044 -8.31 -22.14 -40.44
N LYS A 1045 -7.94 -20.91 -40.07
CA LYS A 1045 -8.77 -19.70 -40.23
C LYS A 1045 -9.01 -19.33 -41.70
N SER A 1046 -8.04 -19.49 -42.61
CA SER A 1046 -8.30 -19.25 -44.04
C SER A 1046 -9.32 -20.24 -44.59
N VAL A 1047 -9.19 -21.54 -44.28
CA VAL A 1047 -10.19 -22.57 -44.63
C VAL A 1047 -11.57 -22.25 -44.02
N PHE A 1048 -11.63 -21.85 -42.75
CA PHE A 1048 -12.89 -21.44 -42.11
C PHE A 1048 -13.55 -20.27 -42.83
N ASN A 1049 -12.79 -19.30 -43.36
CA ASN A 1049 -13.32 -18.18 -44.12
C ASN A 1049 -13.87 -18.66 -45.48
N THR A 1050 -13.11 -19.47 -46.23
CA THR A 1050 -13.55 -20.06 -47.50
C THR A 1050 -14.83 -20.89 -47.34
N VAL A 1051 -14.93 -21.71 -46.29
CA VAL A 1051 -16.13 -22.52 -45.98
C VAL A 1051 -17.32 -21.65 -45.58
N GLN A 1052 -17.11 -20.54 -44.87
CA GLN A 1052 -18.16 -19.57 -44.58
C GLN A 1052 -18.65 -18.87 -45.86
N GLU A 1053 -17.75 -18.46 -46.75
CA GLU A 1053 -18.13 -17.89 -48.04
C GLU A 1053 -18.90 -18.88 -48.91
N LYS A 1054 -18.46 -20.14 -49.00
CA LYS A 1054 -19.21 -21.22 -49.67
C LYS A 1054 -20.63 -21.35 -49.12
N VAL A 1055 -20.80 -21.40 -47.80
CA VAL A 1055 -22.13 -21.52 -47.15
C VAL A 1055 -23.01 -20.27 -47.30
N ILE A 1056 -22.42 -19.09 -47.50
CA ILE A 1056 -23.16 -17.84 -47.80
C ILE A 1056 -23.55 -17.78 -49.28
N LYS A 1057 -22.71 -18.32 -50.17
CA LYS A 1057 -22.89 -18.34 -51.64
C LYS A 1057 -23.68 -19.57 -52.14
N ASP A 1058 -23.89 -20.58 -51.29
CA ASP A 1058 -24.68 -21.77 -51.61
C ASP A 1058 -26.11 -21.39 -52.02
N PRO A 1059 -26.60 -21.82 -53.21
CA PRO A 1059 -27.89 -21.36 -53.73
C PRO A 1059 -29.09 -21.70 -52.82
N LEU A 1060 -29.11 -22.89 -52.22
CA LEU A 1060 -30.24 -23.37 -51.43
C LEU A 1060 -30.30 -22.69 -50.06
N LEU A 1061 -29.14 -22.47 -49.44
CA LEU A 1061 -29.01 -21.70 -48.21
C LEU A 1061 -29.34 -20.23 -48.43
N SER A 1062 -28.80 -19.62 -49.50
CA SER A 1062 -29.02 -18.22 -49.89
C SER A 1062 -30.51 -17.93 -50.13
N GLU A 1063 -31.18 -18.74 -50.97
CA GLU A 1063 -32.62 -18.60 -51.23
C GLU A 1063 -33.47 -18.81 -49.95
N SER A 1064 -33.00 -19.64 -49.02
CA SER A 1064 -33.68 -19.83 -47.74
C SER A 1064 -33.47 -18.68 -46.73
N VAL A 1065 -32.50 -17.77 -46.91
CA VAL A 1065 -32.25 -16.65 -45.96
C VAL A 1065 -33.49 -15.76 -45.81
N ASP A 1066 -34.15 -15.40 -46.91
CA ASP A 1066 -35.35 -14.54 -46.89
C ASP A 1066 -36.55 -15.30 -46.30
N LYS A 1067 -36.74 -16.56 -46.69
CA LYS A 1067 -37.78 -17.47 -46.17
C LYS A 1067 -37.65 -17.64 -44.65
N VAL A 1068 -36.43 -17.81 -44.15
CA VAL A 1068 -36.09 -17.89 -42.71
C VAL A 1068 -36.31 -16.53 -42.02
N SER A 1069 -35.88 -15.43 -42.63
CA SER A 1069 -36.02 -14.08 -42.07
C SER A 1069 -37.48 -13.69 -41.83
N LEU A 1070 -38.36 -14.00 -42.78
CA LEU A 1070 -39.81 -13.81 -42.64
C LEU A 1070 -40.40 -14.76 -41.58
N ASN A 1071 -39.94 -16.02 -41.50
CA ASN A 1071 -40.33 -16.98 -40.46
C ASN A 1071 -39.99 -16.46 -39.04
N ILE A 1072 -38.82 -15.83 -38.88
CA ILE A 1072 -38.38 -15.20 -37.62
C ILE A 1072 -39.32 -14.06 -37.25
N ILE A 1073 -39.62 -13.14 -38.18
CA ILE A 1073 -40.55 -12.01 -37.93
C ILE A 1073 -41.92 -12.54 -37.48
N ASN A 1074 -42.48 -13.53 -38.18
CA ASN A 1074 -43.80 -14.07 -37.91
C ASN A 1074 -43.88 -14.89 -36.61
N LYS A 1075 -42.80 -15.59 -36.21
CA LYS A 1075 -42.78 -16.47 -35.02
C LYS A 1075 -42.14 -15.86 -33.77
N ILE A 1076 -41.53 -14.68 -33.84
CA ILE A 1076 -40.97 -13.97 -32.67
C ILE A 1076 -42.01 -13.77 -31.56
N LYS A 1077 -43.29 -13.53 -31.90
CA LYS A 1077 -44.38 -13.41 -30.91
C LYS A 1077 -44.75 -14.73 -30.21
N LYS A 1078 -44.39 -15.89 -30.78
CA LYS A 1078 -44.79 -17.23 -30.28
C LYS A 1078 -43.64 -18.08 -29.73
N THR A 1079 -42.37 -17.76 -30.02
CA THR A 1079 -41.21 -18.58 -29.59
C THR A 1079 -40.03 -17.76 -29.11
N LYS A 1080 -39.61 -17.98 -27.85
CA LYS A 1080 -38.52 -17.23 -27.18
C LYS A 1080 -37.10 -17.52 -27.71
N ASN A 1081 -36.90 -18.48 -28.63
CA ASN A 1081 -35.56 -18.87 -29.09
C ASN A 1081 -35.42 -18.89 -30.62
N ILE A 1082 -34.89 -17.80 -31.17
CA ILE A 1082 -34.62 -17.63 -32.61
C ILE A 1082 -33.67 -18.71 -33.16
N ASN A 1083 -32.76 -19.25 -32.33
CA ASN A 1083 -31.84 -20.32 -32.78
C ASN A 1083 -32.57 -21.57 -33.24
N THR A 1084 -33.69 -21.92 -32.60
CA THR A 1084 -34.49 -23.10 -32.94
C THR A 1084 -35.21 -22.91 -34.27
N ILE A 1085 -35.71 -21.69 -34.54
CA ILE A 1085 -36.36 -21.34 -35.82
C ILE A 1085 -35.38 -21.52 -36.98
N ILE A 1086 -34.15 -21.01 -36.84
CA ILE A 1086 -33.13 -21.10 -37.90
C ILE A 1086 -32.60 -22.53 -38.03
N ASN A 1087 -32.20 -23.18 -36.93
CA ASN A 1087 -31.62 -24.52 -36.98
C ASN A 1087 -32.56 -25.57 -37.58
N ASN A 1088 -33.87 -25.47 -37.31
CA ASN A 1088 -34.86 -26.48 -37.64
C ASN A 1088 -35.63 -26.19 -38.94
N HIS A 1089 -35.38 -25.07 -39.63
CA HIS A 1089 -35.97 -24.83 -40.95
C HIS A 1089 -35.47 -25.91 -41.93
N ILE A 1090 -36.36 -26.42 -42.78
CA ILE A 1090 -36.05 -27.51 -43.71
C ILE A 1090 -35.76 -26.90 -45.08
N ILE A 1091 -34.61 -27.22 -45.67
CA ILE A 1091 -34.22 -26.75 -47.00
C ILE A 1091 -34.70 -27.75 -48.06
N CYS A 1092 -34.24 -29.01 -47.98
CA CYS A 1092 -34.46 -30.01 -49.03
C CYS A 1092 -34.50 -31.42 -48.43
N LYS A 1093 -35.38 -32.30 -48.94
CA LYS A 1093 -35.52 -33.73 -48.57
C LYS A 1093 -35.45 -33.98 -47.05
N LYS A 1094 -36.30 -33.30 -46.27
CA LYS A 1094 -36.35 -33.33 -44.78
C LYS A 1094 -35.08 -32.89 -44.04
N THR A 1095 -34.05 -32.39 -44.73
CA THR A 1095 -32.79 -31.91 -44.14
C THR A 1095 -32.95 -30.51 -43.56
N SER A 1096 -32.62 -30.34 -42.29
CA SER A 1096 -32.63 -29.03 -41.62
C SER A 1096 -31.40 -28.18 -41.97
N ILE A 1097 -31.47 -26.85 -41.83
CA ILE A 1097 -30.33 -25.94 -42.03
C ILE A 1097 -29.11 -26.40 -41.23
N HIS A 1098 -29.30 -26.82 -39.97
CA HIS A 1098 -28.22 -27.32 -39.12
C HIS A 1098 -27.52 -28.54 -39.74
N ASN A 1099 -28.28 -29.51 -40.24
CA ASN A 1099 -27.74 -30.73 -40.83
C ASN A 1099 -27.14 -30.48 -42.22
N TYR A 1100 -27.71 -29.57 -43.01
CA TYR A 1100 -27.22 -29.22 -44.34
C TYR A 1100 -25.88 -28.47 -44.26
N ILE A 1101 -25.76 -27.44 -43.40
CA ILE A 1101 -24.46 -26.79 -43.14
C ILE A 1101 -23.46 -27.81 -42.60
N ARG A 1102 -23.88 -28.76 -41.73
CA ARG A 1102 -23.00 -29.82 -41.23
C ARG A 1102 -22.55 -30.82 -42.32
N LYS A 1103 -23.29 -30.98 -43.42
CA LYS A 1103 -22.89 -31.75 -44.61
C LYS A 1103 -21.83 -30.99 -45.40
N LEU A 1104 -22.12 -29.76 -45.82
CA LEU A 1104 -21.17 -28.91 -46.57
C LEU A 1104 -19.84 -28.73 -45.84
N VAL A 1105 -19.88 -28.45 -44.53
CA VAL A 1105 -18.67 -28.29 -43.71
C VAL A 1105 -17.89 -29.60 -43.55
N ARG A 1106 -18.53 -30.77 -43.67
CA ARG A 1106 -17.85 -32.08 -43.69
C ARG A 1106 -17.15 -32.36 -45.03
N GLU A 1107 -17.74 -31.92 -46.13
CA GLU A 1107 -17.19 -32.07 -47.48
C GLU A 1107 -15.89 -31.26 -47.68
N ASP A 1108 -15.69 -30.18 -46.91
CA ASP A 1108 -14.45 -29.40 -46.85
C ASP A 1108 -13.44 -29.82 -45.75
N LEU A 1109 -13.72 -30.86 -44.95
CA LEU A 1109 -12.73 -31.37 -43.98
C LEU A 1109 -11.46 -31.96 -44.64
N PRO A 1110 -11.50 -32.62 -45.81
CA PRO A 1110 -10.29 -33.02 -46.52
C PRO A 1110 -9.41 -31.81 -46.89
N SER A 1111 -10.01 -30.70 -47.31
CA SER A 1111 -9.31 -29.43 -47.60
C SER A 1111 -8.58 -28.91 -46.36
N LEU A 1112 -9.22 -28.96 -45.18
CA LEU A 1112 -8.60 -28.60 -43.90
C LEU A 1112 -7.42 -29.52 -43.54
N LYS A 1113 -7.53 -30.84 -43.73
CA LYS A 1113 -6.40 -31.78 -43.53
C LYS A 1113 -5.29 -31.58 -44.57
N GLY A 1114 -5.60 -31.12 -45.78
CA GLY A 1114 -4.64 -30.79 -46.84
C GLY A 1114 -3.80 -29.56 -46.52
N GLU A 1115 -4.43 -28.44 -46.14
CA GLU A 1115 -3.72 -27.22 -45.71
C GLU A 1115 -2.84 -27.44 -44.48
N LEU A 1116 -3.26 -28.34 -43.59
CA LEU A 1116 -2.58 -28.75 -42.37
C LEU A 1116 -1.80 -30.06 -42.52
N ARG A 1117 -1.38 -30.39 -43.75
CA ARG A 1117 -0.48 -31.52 -44.05
C ARG A 1117 0.92 -31.32 -43.45
N ASN A 1118 1.34 -30.06 -43.28
CA ASN A 1118 2.57 -29.67 -42.59
C ASN A 1118 2.59 -30.09 -41.12
N THR A 1119 3.79 -30.12 -40.54
CA THR A 1119 4.04 -30.37 -39.11
C THR A 1119 3.28 -29.37 -38.22
N ILE A 1120 2.23 -29.84 -37.55
CA ILE A 1120 1.53 -29.08 -36.50
C ILE A 1120 2.39 -29.13 -35.24
N MET A 1121 2.69 -27.97 -34.66
CA MET A 1121 3.39 -27.88 -33.38
C MET A 1121 2.40 -27.67 -32.24
N ILE A 1122 2.66 -28.34 -31.13
CA ILE A 1122 1.91 -28.23 -29.88
C ILE A 1122 2.84 -27.84 -28.74
N MET A 1123 2.28 -27.26 -27.69
CA MET A 1123 3.01 -27.03 -26.44
C MET A 1123 2.42 -27.88 -25.31
N ARG A 1124 3.27 -28.66 -24.65
CA ARG A 1124 2.93 -29.57 -23.55
C ARG A 1124 3.99 -29.46 -22.46
N ASN A 1125 3.57 -29.22 -21.21
CA ASN A 1125 4.46 -29.17 -20.04
C ASN A 1125 5.72 -28.27 -20.23
N ASP A 1126 5.54 -27.04 -20.71
CA ASP A 1126 6.61 -26.05 -21.01
C ASP A 1126 7.54 -26.42 -22.20
N LYS A 1127 7.32 -27.56 -22.87
CA LYS A 1127 8.01 -28.00 -24.10
C LYS A 1127 7.16 -27.83 -25.35
N ILE A 1128 7.83 -27.66 -26.49
CA ILE A 1128 7.26 -27.56 -27.83
C ILE A 1128 7.53 -28.88 -28.55
N GLU A 1129 6.48 -29.54 -29.02
CA GLU A 1129 6.51 -30.91 -29.56
C GLU A 1129 5.80 -30.94 -30.93
N ILE A 1130 6.12 -31.94 -31.76
CA ILE A 1130 5.32 -32.25 -32.95
C ILE A 1130 4.08 -33.00 -32.47
N ALA A 1131 2.90 -32.61 -32.95
CA ALA A 1131 1.68 -33.37 -32.67
C ALA A 1131 1.78 -34.77 -33.29
N ASP A 1132 1.72 -35.81 -32.44
CA ASP A 1132 1.57 -37.19 -32.90
C ASP A 1132 0.23 -37.38 -33.64
N GLN A 1133 0.08 -38.49 -34.38
CA GLN A 1133 -1.11 -38.68 -35.22
C GLN A 1133 -2.43 -38.68 -34.44
N LYS A 1134 -2.44 -39.17 -33.19
CA LYS A 1134 -3.62 -39.19 -32.33
C LYS A 1134 -3.98 -37.77 -31.88
N ILE A 1135 -3.00 -36.96 -31.50
CA ILE A 1135 -3.21 -35.54 -31.16
C ILE A 1135 -3.61 -34.73 -32.40
N ARG A 1136 -3.06 -35.03 -33.59
CA ARG A 1136 -3.48 -34.39 -34.85
C ARG A 1136 -4.93 -34.67 -35.19
N ASP A 1137 -5.39 -35.92 -35.08
CA ASP A 1137 -6.80 -36.24 -35.32
C ASP A 1137 -7.74 -35.63 -34.25
N GLU A 1138 -7.33 -35.57 -32.97
CA GLU A 1138 -8.07 -34.82 -31.95
C GLU A 1138 -8.16 -33.32 -32.26
N ILE A 1139 -7.08 -32.71 -32.77
CA ILE A 1139 -7.06 -31.32 -33.25
C ILE A 1139 -7.99 -31.15 -34.46
N PHE A 1140 -7.99 -32.10 -35.42
CA PHE A 1140 -8.87 -32.04 -36.58
C PHE A 1140 -10.36 -32.14 -36.21
N ASP A 1141 -10.74 -33.02 -35.29
CA ASP A 1141 -12.13 -33.14 -34.81
C ASP A 1141 -12.57 -31.89 -34.03
N LYS A 1142 -11.68 -31.32 -33.22
CA LYS A 1142 -11.89 -30.04 -32.51
C LYS A 1142 -12.05 -28.87 -33.48
N LEU A 1143 -11.21 -28.77 -34.51
CA LEU A 1143 -11.31 -27.75 -35.55
C LEU A 1143 -12.57 -27.93 -36.39
N GLY A 1144 -12.90 -29.14 -36.85
CA GLY A 1144 -14.12 -29.41 -37.61
C GLY A 1144 -15.39 -29.07 -36.84
N SER A 1145 -15.44 -29.42 -35.56
CA SER A 1145 -16.53 -29.06 -34.63
C SER A 1145 -16.65 -27.54 -34.47
N ASN A 1146 -15.53 -26.82 -34.37
CA ASN A 1146 -15.50 -25.36 -34.33
C ASN A 1146 -15.92 -24.73 -35.68
N MET A 1147 -15.51 -25.32 -36.81
CA MET A 1147 -15.88 -24.86 -38.15
C MET A 1147 -17.39 -24.92 -38.37
N ILE A 1148 -18.02 -26.06 -38.06
CA ILE A 1148 -19.48 -26.23 -38.12
C ILE A 1148 -20.18 -25.14 -37.29
N LYS A 1149 -19.74 -24.96 -36.05
CA LYS A 1149 -20.30 -24.00 -35.08
C LYS A 1149 -20.15 -22.54 -35.52
N THR A 1150 -18.99 -22.18 -36.07
CA THR A 1150 -18.70 -20.83 -36.59
C THR A 1150 -19.51 -20.53 -37.84
N THR A 1151 -19.55 -21.46 -38.80
CA THR A 1151 -20.30 -21.30 -40.04
C THR A 1151 -21.81 -21.17 -39.79
N ILE A 1152 -22.37 -21.92 -38.82
CA ILE A 1152 -23.75 -21.72 -38.35
C ILE A 1152 -23.95 -20.33 -37.68
N LYS A 1153 -22.98 -19.84 -36.89
CA LYS A 1153 -23.04 -18.50 -36.27
C LYS A 1153 -23.09 -17.40 -37.35
N SER A 1154 -22.29 -17.52 -38.41
CA SER A 1154 -22.23 -16.56 -39.51
C SER A 1154 -23.50 -16.59 -40.38
N TYR A 1155 -24.01 -17.78 -40.72
CA TYR A 1155 -25.31 -17.90 -41.40
C TYR A 1155 -26.48 -17.31 -40.58
N LYS A 1156 -26.48 -17.51 -39.25
CA LYS A 1156 -27.45 -16.89 -38.34
C LYS A 1156 -27.36 -15.37 -38.30
N LYS A 1157 -26.14 -14.82 -38.34
CA LYS A 1157 -25.91 -13.37 -38.42
C LYS A 1157 -26.54 -12.80 -39.70
N LEU A 1158 -26.32 -13.45 -40.85
CA LEU A 1158 -26.92 -13.06 -42.14
C LEU A 1158 -28.46 -13.04 -42.08
N CYS A 1159 -29.09 -14.08 -41.54
CA CYS A 1159 -30.55 -14.12 -41.34
C CYS A 1159 -31.07 -13.01 -40.40
N LEU A 1160 -30.30 -12.64 -39.37
CA LEU A 1160 -30.67 -11.56 -38.45
C LEU A 1160 -30.52 -10.16 -39.08
N GLU A 1161 -29.48 -9.95 -39.89
CA GLU A 1161 -29.28 -8.70 -40.63
C GLU A 1161 -30.33 -8.52 -41.73
N ARG A 1162 -30.67 -9.59 -42.45
CA ARG A 1162 -31.76 -9.59 -43.42
C ARG A 1162 -33.14 -9.41 -42.76
N CYS A 1163 -33.39 -10.03 -41.61
CA CYS A 1163 -34.57 -9.78 -40.78
C CYS A 1163 -34.72 -8.31 -40.36
N LYS A 1164 -33.62 -7.62 -39.99
CA LYS A 1164 -33.65 -6.16 -39.73
C LYS A 1164 -34.04 -5.37 -40.99
N ALA A 1165 -33.45 -5.71 -42.15
CA ALA A 1165 -33.76 -5.06 -43.42
C ALA A 1165 -35.21 -5.29 -43.90
N HIS A 1166 -35.84 -6.42 -43.56
CA HIS A 1166 -37.27 -6.62 -43.79
C HIS A 1166 -38.13 -5.78 -42.85
N LYS A 1167 -37.75 -5.64 -41.57
CA LYS A 1167 -38.50 -4.79 -40.61
C LYS A 1167 -38.53 -3.33 -41.03
N SER A 1168 -37.38 -2.74 -41.34
CA SER A 1168 -37.34 -1.34 -41.79
C SER A 1168 -38.11 -1.12 -43.10
N LYS A 1169 -38.13 -2.11 -44.01
CA LYS A 1169 -38.99 -2.08 -45.21
C LYS A 1169 -40.49 -2.27 -44.94
N MET A 1170 -40.89 -2.77 -43.77
CA MET A 1170 -42.30 -2.84 -43.34
C MET A 1170 -42.72 -1.62 -42.51
N GLU A 1171 -41.77 -0.98 -41.82
CA GLU A 1171 -41.95 0.28 -41.11
C GLU A 1171 -42.06 1.45 -42.11
N ASN A 1172 -41.20 1.50 -43.13
CA ASN A 1172 -41.27 2.43 -44.27
C ASN A 1172 -42.35 2.06 -45.33
N LYS A 1173 -43.38 1.29 -44.92
CA LYS A 1173 -44.60 0.99 -45.70
C LYS A 1173 -45.85 1.13 -44.82
N LYS A 1174 -45.75 1.96 -43.79
CA LYS A 1174 -46.73 2.18 -42.71
C LYS A 1174 -46.66 3.62 -42.20
N LEU A 1175 -45.48 4.22 -42.27
CA LEU A 1175 -45.31 5.58 -42.79
C LEU A 1175 -45.54 5.58 -44.31
#